data_AF-A0A2E0X701-F1
#
_entry.id   AF-A0A2E0X701-F1
#
_cell.length_a   1.000
_cell.length_b   1.000
_cell.length_c   1.000
_cell.angle_alpha   90.00
_cell.angle_beta   90.00
_cell.angle_gamma   90.00
#
_symmetry.space_group_name_H-M   'P 1'
#
loop_
_entity.id
_entity.type
_entity.pdbx_description
1 polymer ?
#
loop_
_entity_poly.entity_id
_entity_poly.type
_entity_poly.pdbx_seq_one_letter_code
_entity_poly.pdbx_strand_id
1 'polypeptide(L)'
;MSRLGLALSGGGFRATLFHLGIVRFLRDAGVLQDVTDIASVSGGSILAAHLALNWDRYNGDDKQFDEAAGEIVDFVQYDVRNYVVRRLPLQFPIRLLGKLVRRHFPRLTANALLERCYERQLFGDRCVYELPEQPALHILATNVSNGLLTVFNREGLHIQQRTPGDEFDMRHVPAKMARISRAVGASSAFPGFFPPVAVTAADLGVREGEFRTEYFTDGGVFDNLGIRAFYWLKHEGEQFDEVIVSDAGQPFQVLSDSALSFIGQSVRASDILWDRVWQLERDNFATQDGLLFLSITDLVGEENNPALHPVIQPEVQSIRTDLDHFSDEEINALAQHGYEVARSAYRARHGDTAAAGADQPPWAPVPAKLLPATSAPPPEQGIAASEPTVVSRKLRRSSARRVWSTLLDFRDWPTYVYIALAIFLFGYLPWKAYQFYDQAQVLAEVNEAIAQGDPDIRRVLELVAGDPTQGWRAETIEETPQRTAIDYKGVEMLTHSRIIDLRRWKPQESDASRRGRVYISDRVELKLTKDYAGDHRVTLFIPLRFDDVQFKQPATGPRALIRRVAEPIEDFGLMKTFYELEYDLTAVPIGEPVTLEMEMLVDVPEEKSNASFTMRLDTDLVSMWMLFPEDHPYRTYSLLKYPADRGEPPEILKSRFMIDHPYGNLIGWSVVNPQINNVYECRWEYE
;
A
#
# COMPACT_ATOMS: atom_id res chain seq x y z
N MET A 1 32.51 37.75 37.72
CA MET A 1 31.23 37.65 36.99
C MET A 1 30.54 36.43 37.54
N SER A 2 29.21 36.50 37.72
CA SER A 2 28.44 35.35 38.21
C SER A 2 28.56 34.21 37.21
N ARG A 3 28.79 32.98 37.66
CA ARG A 3 28.87 31.79 36.80
C ARG A 3 27.55 31.03 36.88
N LEU A 4 26.75 31.12 35.82
CA LEU A 4 25.48 30.44 35.73
C LEU A 4 25.60 29.12 34.94
N GLY A 5 25.04 28.05 35.49
CA GLY A 5 24.79 26.81 34.75
C GLY A 5 23.38 26.83 34.16
N LEU A 6 23.21 26.30 32.96
CA LEU A 6 21.89 26.11 32.33
C LEU A 6 21.66 24.64 31.99
N ALA A 7 20.68 24.01 32.63
CA ALA A 7 20.26 22.63 32.32
C ALA A 7 18.98 22.65 31.47
N LEU A 8 19.03 22.06 30.27
CA LEU A 8 17.92 21.99 29.33
C LEU A 8 17.42 20.55 29.20
N SER A 9 16.28 20.25 29.83
CA SER A 9 15.73 18.90 29.88
C SER A 9 15.31 18.33 28.51
N GLY A 10 15.11 17.01 28.48
CA GLY A 10 14.48 16.32 27.35
C GLY A 10 12.98 16.57 27.22
N GLY A 11 12.40 16.14 26.10
CA GLY A 11 10.97 16.31 25.77
C GLY A 11 10.66 16.64 24.30
N GLY A 12 11.57 16.34 23.36
CA GLY A 12 11.42 16.60 21.92
C GLY A 12 11.17 18.06 21.57
N PHE A 13 10.41 18.34 20.51
CA PHE A 13 10.16 19.72 20.05
C PHE A 13 9.45 20.60 21.07
N ARG A 14 8.64 19.99 21.95
CA ARG A 14 8.03 20.71 23.06
C ARG A 14 9.08 21.33 23.98
N ALA A 15 10.09 20.54 24.37
CA ALA A 15 11.20 21.02 25.18
C ALA A 15 12.01 22.07 24.43
N THR A 16 12.33 21.84 23.16
CA THR A 16 13.04 22.81 22.31
C THR A 16 12.38 24.20 22.33
N LEU A 17 11.06 24.25 22.19
CA LEU A 17 10.30 25.51 22.14
C LEU A 17 10.10 26.17 23.51
N PHE A 18 9.85 25.38 24.56
CA PHE A 18 9.76 25.90 25.92
C PHE A 18 11.08 26.53 26.37
N HIS A 19 12.20 25.83 26.12
CA HIS A 19 13.55 26.32 26.41
C HIS A 19 13.89 27.58 25.61
N LEU A 20 13.40 27.70 24.38
CA LEU A 20 13.62 28.90 23.55
C LEU A 20 13.01 30.15 24.21
N GLY A 21 11.83 30.01 24.82
CA GLY A 21 11.22 31.05 25.64
C GLY A 21 12.06 31.46 26.85
N ILE A 22 12.64 30.47 27.54
CA ILE A 22 13.53 30.71 28.68
C ILE A 22 14.80 31.42 28.24
N VAL A 23 15.42 31.00 27.14
CA VAL A 23 16.61 31.67 26.57
C VAL A 23 16.31 33.12 26.21
N ARG A 24 15.14 33.39 25.62
CA ARG A 24 14.68 34.77 25.38
C ARG A 24 14.59 35.57 26.68
N PHE A 25 13.98 35.00 27.72
CA PHE A 25 13.90 35.68 29.01
C PHE A 25 15.29 35.97 29.60
N LEU A 26 16.20 35.00 29.60
CA LEU A 26 17.55 35.18 30.14
C LEU A 26 18.31 36.27 29.39
N ARG A 27 18.10 36.40 28.07
CA ARG A 27 18.65 37.49 27.27
C ARG A 27 18.06 38.83 27.70
N ASP A 28 16.72 38.92 27.79
CA ASP A 28 16.03 40.18 28.09
C ASP A 28 16.28 40.64 29.54
N ALA A 29 16.55 39.71 30.46
CA ALA A 29 17.03 39.97 31.81
C ALA A 29 18.53 40.31 31.87
N GLY A 30 19.28 40.19 30.76
CA GLY A 30 20.70 40.50 30.68
C GLY A 30 21.62 39.48 31.37
N VAL A 31 21.14 38.26 31.61
CA VAL A 31 21.88 37.20 32.33
C VAL A 31 22.29 36.03 31.43
N LEU A 32 21.82 35.98 30.18
CA LEU A 32 22.21 34.92 29.23
C LEU A 32 23.73 34.88 29.02
N GLN A 33 24.38 36.04 28.97
CA GLN A 33 25.83 36.20 28.83
C GLN A 33 26.64 35.66 30.03
N ASP A 34 26.01 35.48 31.20
CA ASP A 34 26.64 34.93 32.40
C ASP A 34 26.57 33.39 32.45
N VAL A 35 25.89 32.75 31.48
CA VAL A 35 25.84 31.29 31.35
C VAL A 35 27.18 30.77 30.86
N THR A 36 27.88 29.99 31.68
CA THR A 36 29.19 29.42 31.33
C THR A 36 29.10 27.99 30.83
N ASP A 37 28.10 27.23 31.29
CA ASP A 37 27.96 25.81 30.98
C ASP A 37 26.50 25.46 30.70
N ILE A 38 26.27 24.73 29.61
CA ILE A 38 24.95 24.26 29.20
C ILE A 38 24.96 22.73 29.21
N ALA A 39 24.15 22.11 30.07
CA ALA A 39 23.89 20.67 29.99
C ALA A 39 22.56 20.45 29.28
N SER A 40 22.50 19.54 28.30
CA SER A 40 21.31 19.35 27.48
C SER A 40 20.98 17.90 27.20
N VAL A 41 19.68 17.60 27.12
CA VAL A 41 19.16 16.26 26.87
C VAL A 41 18.13 16.30 25.73
N SER A 42 18.21 15.36 24.77
CA SER A 42 17.18 15.13 23.74
C SER A 42 16.74 16.41 23.01
N GLY A 43 15.46 16.77 23.07
CA GLY A 43 14.92 18.01 22.52
C GLY A 43 15.62 19.28 23.03
N GLY A 44 16.13 19.28 24.26
CA GLY A 44 16.97 20.34 24.79
C GLY A 44 18.32 20.44 24.07
N SER A 45 18.90 19.30 23.67
CA SER A 45 20.16 19.27 22.89
C SER A 45 20.01 19.86 21.49
N ILE A 46 18.80 19.85 20.91
CA ILE A 46 18.51 20.51 19.63
C ILE A 46 18.71 22.02 19.77
N LEU A 47 18.06 22.63 20.77
CA LEU A 47 18.21 24.06 21.04
C LEU A 47 19.62 24.39 21.54
N ALA A 48 20.17 23.61 22.47
CA ALA A 48 21.45 23.90 23.11
C ALA A 48 22.61 23.95 22.10
N ALA A 49 22.65 23.00 21.16
CA ALA A 49 23.63 22.99 20.08
C ALA A 49 23.46 24.19 19.15
N HIS A 50 22.21 24.52 18.80
CA HIS A 50 21.92 25.70 17.97
C HIS A 50 22.31 27.00 18.68
N LEU A 51 22.00 27.12 19.97
CA LEU A 51 22.32 28.24 20.84
C LEU A 51 23.83 28.45 20.95
N ALA A 52 24.58 27.39 21.26
CA ALA A 52 26.04 27.48 21.37
C ALA A 52 26.69 27.87 20.02
N LEU A 53 26.25 27.29 18.90
CA LEU A 53 26.79 27.63 17.58
C LEU A 53 26.46 29.06 17.12
N ASN A 54 25.36 29.62 17.62
CA ASN A 54 24.88 30.95 17.27
C ASN A 54 24.93 31.91 18.47
N TRP A 55 25.85 31.70 19.41
CA TRP A 55 25.87 32.41 20.70
C TRP A 55 25.84 33.93 20.57
N ASP A 56 26.61 34.48 19.63
CA ASP A 56 26.65 35.91 19.33
C ASP A 56 25.32 36.45 18.80
N ARG A 57 24.56 35.65 18.04
CA ARG A 57 23.24 36.04 17.51
C ARG A 57 22.19 36.06 18.63
N TYR A 58 22.25 35.07 19.53
CA TYR A 58 21.36 35.01 20.69
C TYR A 58 21.64 36.11 21.73
N ASN A 59 22.87 36.59 21.85
CA ASN A 59 23.22 37.75 22.69
C ASN A 59 23.22 39.08 21.90
N GLY A 60 22.90 39.04 20.61
CA GLY A 60 22.89 40.19 19.72
C GLY A 60 21.64 41.05 19.84
N ASP A 61 21.37 41.86 18.81
CA ASP A 61 20.15 42.66 18.74
C ASP A 61 18.89 41.78 18.55
N ASP A 62 17.70 42.38 18.67
CA ASP A 62 16.43 41.62 18.57
C ASP A 62 16.28 40.94 17.20
N LYS A 63 16.79 41.55 16.14
CA LYS A 63 16.70 41.00 14.80
C LYS A 63 17.57 39.75 14.66
N GLN A 64 18.80 39.78 15.18
CA GLN A 64 19.69 38.63 15.17
C GLN A 64 19.13 37.47 15.99
N PHE A 65 18.51 37.77 17.14
CA PHE A 65 17.83 36.78 17.96
C PHE A 65 16.65 36.16 17.20
N ASP A 66 15.78 36.99 16.62
CA ASP A 66 14.58 36.53 15.92
C ASP A 66 14.93 35.71 14.66
N GLU A 67 16.00 36.07 13.94
CA GLU A 67 16.52 35.26 12.83
C GLU A 67 16.99 33.87 13.30
N ALA A 68 17.71 33.80 14.43
CA ALA A 68 18.17 32.52 15.00
C ALA A 68 17.01 31.68 15.56
N ALA A 69 16.04 32.32 16.22
CA ALA A 69 14.82 31.67 16.69
C ALA A 69 13.97 31.17 15.51
N GLY A 70 13.92 31.93 14.40
CA GLY A 70 13.25 31.56 13.15
C GLY A 70 13.76 30.24 12.56
N GLU A 71 15.07 29.99 12.60
CA GLU A 71 15.66 28.72 12.14
C GLU A 71 15.14 27.51 12.96
N ILE A 72 14.95 27.68 14.27
CA ILE A 72 14.32 26.66 15.13
C ILE A 72 12.84 26.48 14.79
N VAL A 73 12.12 27.58 14.58
CA VAL A 73 10.70 27.57 14.18
C VAL A 73 10.51 26.81 12.86
N ASP A 74 11.30 27.15 11.84
CA ASP A 74 11.28 26.47 10.54
C ASP A 74 11.57 24.98 10.68
N PHE A 75 12.53 24.62 11.54
CA PHE A 75 12.91 23.23 11.78
C PHE A 75 11.80 22.41 12.46
N VAL A 76 11.15 22.93 13.51
CA VAL A 76 10.04 22.22 14.18
C VAL A 76 8.80 22.11 13.27
N GLN A 77 8.70 22.96 12.25
CA GLN A 77 7.67 22.87 11.21
C GLN A 77 8.00 21.85 10.11
N TYR A 78 9.22 21.35 10.00
CA TYR A 78 9.66 20.49 8.89
C TYR A 78 9.15 19.03 8.94
N ASP A 79 8.49 18.61 10.03
CA ASP A 79 7.96 17.24 10.19
C ASP A 79 9.03 16.12 10.12
N VAL A 80 10.08 16.26 10.93
CA VAL A 80 11.28 15.41 10.93
C VAL A 80 10.95 13.93 11.13
N ARG A 81 10.11 13.60 12.11
CA ARG A 81 9.72 12.23 12.45
C ARG A 81 9.04 11.55 11.27
N ASN A 82 8.03 12.19 10.67
CA ASN A 82 7.28 11.55 9.60
C ASN A 82 8.14 11.42 8.34
N TYR A 83 9.04 12.37 8.08
CA TYR A 83 10.05 12.24 7.04
C TYR A 83 10.90 10.96 7.21
N VAL A 84 11.31 10.62 8.44
CA VAL A 84 12.04 9.38 8.74
C VAL A 84 11.13 8.16 8.62
N VAL A 85 9.94 8.20 9.23
CA VAL A 85 9.00 7.07 9.32
C VAL A 85 8.50 6.64 7.93
N ARG A 86 8.20 7.59 7.03
CA ARG A 86 7.80 7.34 5.63
C ARG A 86 8.84 6.56 4.81
N ARG A 87 10.07 6.41 5.30
CA ARG A 87 11.13 5.63 4.64
C ARG A 87 11.42 4.31 5.32
N LEU A 88 10.97 4.09 6.58
CA LEU A 88 11.26 2.88 7.35
C LEU A 88 10.80 1.59 6.63
N PRO A 89 9.56 1.48 6.10
CA PRO A 89 9.13 0.27 5.38
C PRO A 89 9.99 -0.05 4.16
N LEU A 90 10.59 0.97 3.53
CA LEU A 90 11.48 0.81 2.38
C LEU A 90 12.90 0.39 2.78
N GLN A 91 13.31 0.59 4.03
CA GLN A 91 14.64 0.19 4.49
C GLN A 91 14.84 -1.32 4.47
N PHE A 92 13.81 -2.12 4.79
CA PHE A 92 13.91 -3.58 4.79
C PHE A 92 14.24 -4.16 3.40
N PRO A 93 13.46 -3.90 2.33
CA PRO A 93 13.79 -4.39 1.00
C PRO A 93 15.11 -3.83 0.48
N ILE A 94 15.44 -2.55 0.78
CA ILE A 94 16.74 -1.97 0.38
C ILE A 94 17.91 -2.66 1.08
N ARG A 95 17.79 -3.01 2.36
CA ARG A 95 18.83 -3.77 3.09
C ARG A 95 18.96 -5.19 2.54
N LEU A 96 17.85 -5.84 2.19
CA LEU A 96 17.87 -7.16 1.56
C LEU A 96 18.58 -7.12 0.20
N LEU A 97 18.27 -6.11 -0.62
CA LEU A 97 18.95 -5.86 -1.89
C LEU A 97 20.44 -5.53 -1.69
N GLY A 98 20.76 -4.72 -0.68
CA GLY A 98 22.14 -4.41 -0.31
C GLY A 98 22.94 -5.66 0.06
N LYS A 99 22.33 -6.60 0.81
CA LYS A 99 22.96 -7.90 1.09
C LYS A 99 23.19 -8.72 -0.18
N LEU A 100 22.22 -8.76 -1.09
CA LEU A 100 22.34 -9.46 -2.38
C LEU A 100 23.46 -8.88 -3.26
N VAL A 101 23.57 -7.55 -3.31
CA VAL A 101 24.57 -6.84 -4.13
C VAL A 101 25.89 -6.59 -3.35
N ARG A 102 26.04 -7.14 -2.14
CA ARG A 102 27.19 -6.94 -1.23
C ARG A 102 27.54 -5.47 -0.99
N ARG A 103 26.53 -4.58 -0.97
CA ARG A 103 26.69 -3.14 -0.75
C ARG A 103 25.99 -2.71 0.53
N HIS A 104 26.70 -2.03 1.42
CA HIS A 104 26.14 -1.50 2.66
C HIS A 104 25.60 -0.07 2.43
N PHE A 105 24.38 0.21 2.87
CA PHE A 105 23.74 1.53 2.75
C PHE A 105 23.51 2.16 4.14
N PRO A 106 24.57 2.56 4.87
CA PRO A 106 24.46 3.05 6.25
C PRO A 106 23.68 4.37 6.36
N ARG A 107 23.65 5.16 5.27
CA ARG A 107 22.95 6.46 5.18
C ARG A 107 21.42 6.36 5.12
N LEU A 108 20.86 5.16 5.11
CA LEU A 108 19.41 4.92 5.02
C LEU A 108 18.82 4.38 6.33
N THR A 109 19.55 4.43 7.45
CA THR A 109 18.98 4.09 8.76
C THR A 109 18.13 5.23 9.31
N ALA A 110 17.23 4.93 10.27
CA ALA A 110 16.43 5.96 10.94
C ALA A 110 17.30 7.08 11.53
N ASN A 111 18.37 6.68 12.21
CA ASN A 111 19.32 7.59 12.85
C ASN A 111 20.11 8.42 11.84
N ALA A 112 20.55 7.82 10.72
CA ALA A 112 21.24 8.56 9.67
C ALA A 112 20.32 9.59 8.98
N LEU A 113 19.02 9.30 8.85
CA LEU A 113 18.06 10.26 8.32
C LEU A 113 17.80 11.41 9.31
N LEU A 114 17.68 11.09 10.61
CA LEU A 114 17.57 12.09 11.68
C LEU A 114 18.81 13.00 11.74
N GLU A 115 20.01 12.41 11.76
CA GLU A 115 21.30 13.12 11.71
C GLU A 115 21.37 14.05 10.49
N ARG A 116 20.91 13.58 9.33
CA ARG A 116 20.87 14.38 8.09
C ARG A 116 19.89 15.55 8.16
N CYS A 117 18.78 15.42 8.89
CA CYS A 117 17.87 16.54 9.11
C CYS A 117 18.56 17.62 9.95
N TYR A 118 19.23 17.24 11.04
CA TYR A 118 20.02 18.15 11.87
C TYR A 118 21.17 18.82 11.10
N GLU A 119 21.94 18.02 10.34
CA GLU A 119 23.05 18.50 9.50
C GLU A 119 22.55 19.54 8.48
N ARG A 120 21.43 19.29 7.81
CA ARG A 120 20.96 20.15 6.71
C ARG A 120 20.27 21.42 7.17
N GLN A 121 19.57 21.38 8.29
CA GLN A 121 18.68 22.47 8.70
C GLN A 121 19.24 23.31 9.83
N LEU A 122 20.10 22.77 10.70
CA LEU A 122 20.57 23.48 11.89
C LEU A 122 22.08 23.58 12.00
N PHE A 123 22.80 22.45 11.95
CA PHE A 123 24.19 22.42 12.45
C PHE A 123 25.27 22.38 11.35
N GLY A 124 24.90 22.06 10.11
CA GLY A 124 25.89 21.79 9.07
C GLY A 124 26.73 20.54 9.36
N ASP A 125 27.91 20.45 8.73
CA ASP A 125 28.89 19.38 8.94
C ASP A 125 29.86 19.69 10.11
N ARG A 126 29.42 20.50 11.08
CA ARG A 126 30.25 20.94 12.20
C ARG A 126 30.53 19.80 13.18
N CYS A 127 31.73 19.78 13.72
CA CYS A 127 32.17 18.84 14.74
C CYS A 127 32.18 19.48 16.13
N VAL A 128 32.18 18.64 17.18
CA VAL A 128 32.13 19.11 18.58
C VAL A 128 33.31 20.02 18.95
N TYR A 129 34.49 19.83 18.35
CA TYR A 129 35.63 20.73 18.59
C TYR A 129 35.41 22.17 18.10
N GLU A 130 34.41 22.40 17.25
CA GLU A 130 34.04 23.72 16.73
C GLU A 130 33.01 24.45 17.60
N LEU A 131 32.43 23.77 18.62
CA LEU A 131 31.59 24.42 19.63
C LEU A 131 32.39 25.50 20.37
N PRO A 132 31.80 26.62 20.80
CA PRO A 132 32.53 27.66 21.52
C PRO A 132 33.11 27.13 22.84
N GLU A 133 34.13 27.82 23.35
CA GLU A 133 34.67 27.54 24.70
C GLU A 133 33.75 28.09 25.79
N GLN A 134 33.03 29.18 25.51
CA GLN A 134 32.03 29.76 26.40
C GLN A 134 30.78 30.15 25.59
N PRO A 135 29.59 29.64 25.95
CA PRO A 135 29.36 28.62 26.98
C PRO A 135 29.88 27.24 26.54
N ALA A 136 30.39 26.47 27.49
CA ALA A 136 30.72 25.07 27.29
C ALA A 136 29.44 24.25 27.18
N LEU A 137 29.25 23.57 26.05
CA LEU A 137 28.08 22.73 25.80
C LEU A 137 28.38 21.25 26.12
N HIS A 138 27.51 20.66 26.93
CA HIS A 138 27.54 19.27 27.38
C HIS A 138 26.26 18.55 26.92
N ILE A 139 26.35 17.74 25.87
CA ILE A 139 25.23 16.99 25.28
C ILE A 139 25.17 15.59 25.90
N LEU A 140 24.11 15.31 26.66
CA LEU A 140 23.98 14.05 27.39
C LEU A 140 23.33 12.96 26.54
N ALA A 141 23.87 11.75 26.62
CA ALA A 141 23.31 10.54 26.05
C ALA A 141 23.46 9.38 27.05
N THR A 142 22.73 8.30 26.84
CA THR A 142 22.83 7.08 27.66
C THR A 142 23.52 5.99 26.86
N ASN A 143 24.59 5.43 27.41
CA ASN A 143 25.26 4.29 26.80
C ASN A 143 24.48 3.00 27.10
N VAL A 144 23.97 2.36 26.06
CA VAL A 144 23.14 1.15 26.17
C VAL A 144 23.94 -0.05 26.68
N SER A 145 25.26 -0.05 26.47
CA SER A 145 26.12 -1.19 26.80
C SER A 145 26.39 -1.31 28.30
N ASN A 146 26.57 -0.18 28.99
CA ASN A 146 26.83 -0.14 30.45
C ASN A 146 25.67 0.46 31.27
N GLY A 147 24.70 1.09 30.61
CA GLY A 147 23.53 1.72 31.22
C GLY A 147 23.85 2.99 32.01
N LEU A 148 24.89 3.74 31.63
CA LEU A 148 25.38 4.91 32.36
C LEU A 148 25.43 6.17 31.49
N LEU A 149 25.66 7.30 32.15
CA LEU A 149 25.76 8.61 31.54
C LEU A 149 26.92 8.68 30.54
N THR A 150 26.70 9.40 29.45
CA THR A 150 27.71 9.80 28.48
C THR A 150 27.51 11.27 28.12
N VAL A 151 28.59 12.02 28.01
CA VAL A 151 28.57 13.45 27.69
C VAL A 151 29.45 13.70 26.47
N PHE A 152 28.89 14.36 25.45
CA PHE A 152 29.63 14.92 24.33
C PHE A 152 29.86 16.41 24.58
N ASN A 153 31.09 16.89 24.47
CA ASN A 153 31.44 18.30 24.57
C ASN A 153 32.59 18.64 23.61
N ARG A 154 33.08 19.89 23.66
CA ARG A 154 34.19 20.36 22.82
C ARG A 154 35.48 19.54 22.98
N GLU A 155 35.73 18.98 24.17
CA GLU A 155 36.93 18.20 24.48
C GLU A 155 36.85 16.78 23.94
N GLY A 156 35.65 16.26 23.76
CA GLY A 156 35.39 14.95 23.16
C GLY A 156 34.20 14.25 23.80
N LEU A 157 34.43 12.99 24.17
CA LEU A 157 33.41 12.07 24.65
C LEU A 157 33.80 11.57 26.04
N HIS A 158 32.94 11.79 27.03
CA HIS A 158 33.12 11.32 28.40
C HIS A 158 32.09 10.23 28.69
N ILE A 159 32.54 9.01 29.02
CA ILE A 159 31.67 7.87 29.29
C ILE A 159 31.85 7.45 30.74
N GLN A 160 30.78 7.50 31.51
CA GLN A 160 30.81 7.06 32.90
C GLN A 160 31.10 5.55 32.98
N GLN A 161 31.93 5.15 33.92
CA GLN A 161 32.28 3.75 34.17
C GLN A 161 31.75 3.28 35.52
N ARG A 162 31.50 1.97 35.64
CA ARG A 162 31.21 1.33 36.93
C ARG A 162 32.54 0.94 37.58
N THR A 163 32.94 1.69 38.57
CA THR A 163 34.07 1.39 39.46
C THR A 163 33.58 0.68 40.73
N PRO A 164 34.38 -0.22 41.34
CA PRO A 164 34.06 -0.78 42.65
C PRO A 164 34.24 0.29 43.74
N GLY A 165 33.12 0.75 44.31
CA GLY A 165 33.06 1.92 45.21
C GLY A 165 32.32 3.06 44.50
N ASP A 166 31.49 3.83 45.21
CA ASP A 166 30.63 4.90 44.67
C ASP A 166 31.40 6.10 44.05
N GLU A 167 32.61 5.91 43.53
CA GLU A 167 33.40 6.93 42.86
C GLU A 167 32.90 7.14 41.41
N PHE A 168 32.63 8.40 41.06
CA PHE A 168 32.24 8.81 39.71
C PHE A 168 33.49 8.89 38.82
N ASP A 169 33.79 7.84 38.06
CA ASP A 169 34.86 7.87 37.06
C ASP A 169 34.29 8.03 35.64
N MET A 170 34.87 8.95 34.88
CA MET A 170 34.48 9.32 33.51
C MET A 170 35.66 9.05 32.57
N ARG A 171 35.56 7.98 31.77
CA ARG A 171 36.54 7.70 30.72
C ARG A 171 36.43 8.75 29.62
N HIS A 172 37.49 9.53 29.46
CA HIS A 172 37.61 10.48 28.34
C HIS A 172 38.14 9.81 27.08
N VAL A 173 37.51 10.12 25.96
CA VAL A 173 37.95 9.77 24.61
C VAL A 173 38.06 11.08 23.83
N PRO A 174 39.22 11.39 23.20
CA PRO A 174 39.48 12.66 22.50
C PRO A 174 38.74 12.70 21.15
N ALA A 175 37.42 12.64 21.21
CA ALA A 175 36.47 12.48 20.11
C ALA A 175 36.17 13.79 19.37
N LYS A 176 37.19 14.61 19.12
CA LYS A 176 37.04 15.98 18.64
C LYS A 176 36.27 16.06 17.31
N MET A 177 36.42 15.07 16.44
CA MET A 177 35.77 15.04 15.13
C MET A 177 34.33 14.51 15.14
N ALA A 178 33.77 14.19 16.32
CA ALA A 178 32.37 13.81 16.42
C ALA A 178 31.48 14.92 15.86
N ARG A 179 30.60 14.60 14.91
CA ARG A 179 29.64 15.56 14.36
C ARG A 179 28.62 15.96 15.41
N ILE A 180 28.30 17.26 15.47
CA ILE A 180 27.27 17.79 16.38
C ILE A 180 25.91 17.15 16.07
N SER A 181 25.56 17.01 14.80
CA SER A 181 24.34 16.33 14.35
C SER A 181 24.23 14.90 14.85
N ARG A 182 25.35 14.19 15.00
CA ARG A 182 25.39 12.82 15.53
C ARG A 182 25.31 12.79 17.05
N ALA A 183 25.96 13.71 17.75
CA ALA A 183 25.85 13.86 19.21
C ALA A 183 24.41 14.20 19.63
N VAL A 184 23.78 15.19 18.97
CA VAL A 184 22.37 15.54 19.18
C VAL A 184 21.45 14.38 18.76
N GLY A 185 21.77 13.70 17.65
CA GLY A 185 21.08 12.49 17.20
C GLY A 185 21.09 11.35 18.22
N ALA A 186 22.23 11.10 18.87
CA ALA A 186 22.36 10.12 19.95
C ALA A 186 21.57 10.54 21.19
N SER A 187 21.66 11.82 21.57
CA SER A 187 20.92 12.41 22.69
C SER A 187 19.39 12.40 22.47
N SER A 188 18.92 12.39 21.22
CA SER A 188 17.49 12.40 20.85
C SER A 188 16.96 11.03 20.39
N ALA A 189 17.77 9.98 20.46
CA ALA A 189 17.40 8.64 19.99
C ALA A 189 16.48 7.94 21.00
N PHE A 190 15.22 8.35 21.02
CA PHE A 190 14.19 7.87 21.94
C PHE A 190 13.82 6.38 21.68
N PRO A 191 14.01 5.49 22.67
CA PRO A 191 13.55 4.11 22.65
C PRO A 191 12.09 3.94 22.20
N GLY A 192 11.87 3.10 21.19
CA GLY A 192 10.54 2.81 20.63
C GLY A 192 10.24 3.55 19.32
N PHE A 193 10.89 4.69 19.08
CA PHE A 193 10.82 5.40 17.79
C PHE A 193 12.14 5.37 17.01
N PHE A 194 13.25 5.62 17.69
CA PHE A 194 14.59 5.57 17.09
C PHE A 194 15.41 4.46 17.75
N PRO A 195 16.08 3.59 16.95
CA PRO A 195 16.98 2.60 17.51
C PRO A 195 18.23 3.28 18.11
N PRO A 196 18.99 2.62 19.00
CA PRO A 196 20.25 3.16 19.49
C PRO A 196 21.22 3.54 18.37
N VAL A 197 21.89 4.68 18.51
CA VAL A 197 22.91 5.19 17.60
C VAL A 197 24.22 4.45 17.86
N ALA A 198 24.69 3.70 16.86
CA ALA A 198 26.03 3.15 16.88
C ALA A 198 27.03 4.28 16.64
N VAL A 199 28.01 4.45 17.52
CA VAL A 199 29.11 5.41 17.34
C VAL A 199 30.40 4.62 17.21
N THR A 200 31.13 4.85 16.13
CA THR A 200 32.36 4.14 15.76
C THR A 200 33.59 5.01 15.98
N ALA A 201 34.78 4.41 16.00
CA ALA A 201 36.04 5.17 16.06
C ALA A 201 36.16 6.21 14.93
N ALA A 202 35.71 5.86 13.72
CA ALA A 202 35.70 6.76 12.57
C ALA A 202 34.78 7.97 12.77
N ASP A 203 33.63 7.79 13.42
CA ASP A 203 32.71 8.89 13.73
C ASP A 203 33.33 9.87 14.72
N LEU A 204 34.21 9.41 15.62
CA LEU A 204 34.87 10.23 16.63
C LEU A 204 36.20 10.84 16.14
N GLY A 205 36.72 10.38 15.00
CA GLY A 205 38.05 10.72 14.49
C GLY A 205 39.21 10.09 15.26
N VAL A 206 38.97 8.96 15.93
CA VAL A 206 39.99 8.20 16.68
C VAL A 206 40.34 6.91 15.95
N ARG A 207 41.41 6.23 16.36
CA ARG A 207 41.82 4.97 15.70
C ARG A 207 40.91 3.81 16.11
N GLU A 208 40.71 2.80 15.25
CA GLU A 208 39.83 1.65 15.52
C GLU A 208 40.18 0.88 16.82
N GLY A 209 41.44 0.91 17.25
CA GLY A 209 41.88 0.30 18.52
C GLY A 209 41.61 1.13 19.77
N GLU A 210 41.34 2.43 19.64
CA GLU A 210 41.15 3.37 20.75
C GLU A 210 39.68 3.43 21.22
N PHE A 211 38.76 3.11 20.31
CA PHE A 211 37.33 3.09 20.61
C PHE A 211 36.62 1.93 19.90
N ARG A 212 36.09 1.00 20.70
CA ARG A 212 35.18 -0.02 20.19
C ARG A 212 33.84 0.63 19.87
N THR A 213 33.16 0.20 18.81
CA THR A 213 31.80 0.68 18.52
C THR A 213 30.87 0.45 19.71
N GLU A 214 30.31 1.55 20.23
CA GLU A 214 29.37 1.58 21.35
C GLU A 214 28.02 2.14 20.87
N TYR A 215 26.95 1.84 21.61
CA TYR A 215 25.58 2.20 21.24
C TYR A 215 25.00 3.17 22.25
N PHE A 216 24.46 4.28 21.76
CA PHE A 216 23.94 5.37 22.57
C PHE A 216 22.45 5.57 22.27
N THR A 217 21.68 5.88 23.30
CA THR A 217 20.26 6.20 23.23
C THR A 217 20.01 7.53 23.94
N ASP A 218 18.79 8.03 23.88
CA ASP A 218 18.37 9.26 24.54
C ASP A 218 18.92 9.43 25.96
N GLY A 219 19.45 10.61 26.26
CA GLY A 219 20.04 10.94 27.57
C GLY A 219 19.02 10.87 28.70
N GLY A 220 17.74 11.10 28.40
CA GLY A 220 16.65 11.08 29.37
C GLY A 220 16.40 9.71 29.99
N VAL A 221 16.93 8.62 29.40
CA VAL A 221 16.90 7.28 30.01
C VAL A 221 17.66 7.24 31.34
N PHE A 222 18.73 8.04 31.46
CA PHE A 222 19.55 8.11 32.67
C PHE A 222 19.34 9.42 33.44
N ASP A 223 19.39 10.55 32.76
CA ASP A 223 19.21 11.88 33.35
C ASP A 223 18.45 12.78 32.37
N ASN A 224 17.15 12.99 32.62
CA ASN A 224 16.32 13.83 31.76
C ASN A 224 16.47 15.34 32.05
N LEU A 225 16.89 15.71 33.25
CA LEU A 225 16.98 17.12 33.66
C LEU A 225 18.36 17.72 33.35
N GLY A 226 19.37 16.89 33.14
CA GLY A 226 20.74 17.32 32.87
C GLY A 226 21.51 17.76 34.11
N ILE A 227 20.98 17.51 35.30
CA ILE A 227 21.55 17.97 36.58
C ILE A 227 22.80 17.14 36.93
N ARG A 228 22.86 15.85 36.57
CA ARG A 228 24.00 14.98 36.88
C ARG A 228 25.29 15.43 36.20
N ALA A 229 25.19 16.08 35.04
CA ALA A 229 26.34 16.71 34.41
C ALA A 229 26.92 17.83 35.29
N PHE A 230 26.09 18.66 35.92
CA PHE A 230 26.57 19.70 36.84
C PHE A 230 27.18 19.14 38.13
N TYR A 231 26.72 17.99 38.64
CA TYR A 231 27.42 17.31 39.74
C TYR A 231 28.80 16.83 39.34
N TRP A 232 28.92 16.25 38.14
CA TRP A 232 30.20 15.85 37.59
C TRP A 232 31.13 17.06 37.42
N LEU A 233 30.66 18.15 36.82
CA LEU A 233 31.45 19.38 36.66
C LEU A 233 31.91 19.96 38.01
N LYS A 234 31.03 19.96 39.02
CA LYS A 234 31.41 20.37 40.39
C LYS A 234 32.50 19.49 40.98
N HIS A 235 32.46 18.18 40.71
CA HIS A 235 33.50 17.24 41.15
C HIS A 235 34.84 17.46 40.44
N GLU A 236 34.82 17.86 39.17
CA GLU A 236 36.01 18.28 38.40
C GLU A 236 36.56 19.65 38.83
N GLY A 237 35.88 20.35 39.75
CA GLY A 237 36.31 21.62 40.32
C GLY A 237 35.63 22.86 39.75
N GLU A 238 34.65 22.71 38.86
CA GLU A 238 33.85 23.84 38.37
C GLU A 238 32.91 24.37 39.47
N GLN A 239 32.73 25.69 39.48
CA GLN A 239 31.89 26.37 40.47
C GLN A 239 30.82 27.19 39.77
N PHE A 240 29.58 27.04 40.26
CA PHE A 240 28.40 27.73 39.77
C PHE A 240 27.73 28.45 40.94
N ASP A 241 27.43 29.72 40.76
CA ASP A 241 26.68 30.51 41.75
C ASP A 241 25.21 30.04 41.79
N GLU A 242 24.68 29.71 40.62
CA GLU A 242 23.32 29.20 40.44
C GLU A 242 23.24 28.34 39.17
N VAL A 243 22.43 27.29 39.20
CA VAL A 243 22.11 26.47 38.02
C VAL A 243 20.61 26.58 37.75
N ILE A 244 20.27 27.11 36.58
CA ILE A 244 18.90 27.23 36.09
C ILE A 244 18.54 25.90 35.43
N VAL A 245 17.55 25.21 35.98
CA VAL A 245 17.07 23.91 35.48
C VAL A 245 15.75 24.14 34.75
N SER A 246 15.81 24.12 33.42
CA SER A 246 14.61 24.16 32.59
C SER A 246 14.02 22.78 32.42
N ASP A 247 12.84 22.57 33.02
CA ASP A 247 12.13 21.30 33.08
C ASP A 247 10.89 21.32 32.18
N ALA A 248 11.07 20.81 30.96
CA ALA A 248 10.01 20.56 29.99
C ALA A 248 9.48 19.10 30.03
N GLY A 249 9.77 18.37 31.12
CA GLY A 249 9.32 16.99 31.34
C GLY A 249 7.79 16.85 31.27
N GLN A 250 7.31 15.71 30.77
CA GLN A 250 5.87 15.44 30.68
C GLN A 250 5.39 14.78 31.99
N PRO A 251 4.45 15.39 32.74
CA PRO A 251 3.72 14.61 33.74
C PRO A 251 2.88 13.53 33.05
N PHE A 252 2.97 12.30 33.56
CA PHE A 252 2.26 11.15 32.99
C PHE A 252 0.77 11.42 32.71
N GLN A 253 0.38 11.37 31.44
CA GLN A 253 -1.02 11.50 31.03
C GLN A 253 -1.74 10.16 31.18
N VAL A 254 -2.86 10.13 31.91
CA VAL A 254 -3.77 8.98 31.99
C VAL A 254 -4.55 8.87 30.68
N LEU A 255 -4.27 7.83 29.88
CA LEU A 255 -5.03 7.51 28.68
C LEU A 255 -6.26 6.67 29.05
N SER A 256 -7.44 7.01 28.51
CA SER A 256 -8.67 6.22 28.66
C SER A 256 -8.81 5.14 27.58
N ASP A 257 -9.12 3.90 28.00
CA ASP A 257 -9.70 2.76 27.26
C ASP A 257 -9.40 2.60 25.77
N SER A 258 -8.12 2.67 25.37
CA SER A 258 -7.68 2.17 24.07
C SER A 258 -6.89 0.87 24.24
N ALA A 259 -7.31 -0.21 23.56
CA ALA A 259 -6.53 -1.43 23.47
C ALA A 259 -5.19 -1.13 22.75
N LEU A 260 -4.12 -0.94 23.52
CA LEU A 260 -2.79 -0.69 22.98
C LEU A 260 -2.28 -1.98 22.31
N SER A 261 -1.88 -1.88 21.04
CA SER A 261 -1.14 -2.94 20.33
C SER A 261 0.21 -3.21 20.99
N PHE A 262 0.86 -4.34 20.69
CA PHE A 262 2.15 -4.73 21.30
C PHE A 262 3.21 -3.61 21.26
N ILE A 263 3.35 -2.92 20.12
CA ILE A 263 4.28 -1.79 19.97
C ILE A 263 3.85 -0.60 20.83
N GLY A 264 2.54 -0.30 20.87
CA GLY A 264 1.99 0.75 21.71
C GLY A 264 2.21 0.49 23.20
N GLN A 265 2.16 -0.77 23.64
CA GLN A 265 2.46 -1.16 25.03
C GLN A 265 3.93 -0.95 25.38
N SER A 266 4.87 -1.31 24.51
CA SER A 266 6.30 -1.09 24.77
C SER A 266 6.63 0.40 24.87
N VAL A 267 6.14 1.22 23.94
CA VAL A 267 6.31 2.69 24.00
C VAL A 267 5.71 3.24 25.29
N ARG A 268 4.51 2.76 25.68
CA ARG A 268 3.85 3.19 26.91
C ARG A 268 4.61 2.79 28.17
N ALA A 269 5.20 1.59 28.22
CA ALA A 269 6.01 1.15 29.35
C ALA A 269 7.27 2.03 29.49
N SER A 270 7.91 2.40 28.39
CA SER A 270 9.03 3.34 28.39
C SER A 270 8.59 4.72 28.89
N ASP A 271 7.47 5.26 28.41
CA ASP A 271 6.90 6.54 28.90
C ASP A 271 6.69 6.52 30.43
N ILE A 272 6.20 5.41 31.00
CA ILE A 272 6.01 5.25 32.47
C ILE A 272 7.35 5.25 33.22
N LEU A 273 8.33 4.50 32.72
CA LEU A 273 9.65 4.42 33.36
C LEU A 273 10.34 5.78 33.37
N TRP A 274 10.22 6.56 32.29
CA TRP A 274 10.75 7.92 32.24
C TRP A 274 10.07 8.87 33.21
N ASP A 275 8.74 8.84 33.33
CA ASP A 275 8.02 9.65 34.31
C ASP A 275 8.52 9.36 35.75
N ARG A 276 8.81 8.09 36.05
CA ARG A 276 9.40 7.72 37.35
C ARG A 276 10.83 8.20 37.53
N VAL A 277 11.68 8.09 36.51
CA VAL A 277 13.05 8.62 36.58
C VAL A 277 13.02 10.14 36.78
N TRP A 278 12.19 10.85 36.02
CA TRP A 278 12.01 12.30 36.15
C TRP A 278 11.54 12.72 37.55
N GLN A 279 10.53 12.03 38.11
CA GLN A 279 10.07 12.29 39.48
C GLN A 279 11.16 12.06 40.52
N LEU A 280 11.92 10.97 40.41
CA LEU A 280 12.99 10.66 41.35
C LEU A 280 14.11 11.70 41.30
N GLU A 281 14.53 12.12 40.10
CA GLU A 281 15.54 13.17 39.95
C GLU A 281 15.01 14.50 40.50
N ARG A 282 13.76 14.87 40.20
CA ARG A 282 13.15 16.09 40.75
C ARG A 282 13.07 16.04 42.27
N ASP A 283 12.60 14.96 42.88
CA ASP A 283 12.47 14.84 44.34
C ASP A 283 13.85 14.86 45.05
N ASN A 284 14.85 14.21 44.45
CA ASN A 284 16.21 14.16 45.01
C ASN A 284 16.94 15.51 44.92
N PHE A 285 16.64 16.33 43.89
CA PHE A 285 17.39 17.55 43.60
C PHE A 285 16.63 18.86 43.86
N ALA A 286 15.29 18.85 43.92
CA ALA A 286 14.49 20.06 44.14
C ALA A 286 14.77 20.76 45.49
N THR A 287 15.32 20.03 46.46
CA THR A 287 15.63 20.56 47.80
C THR A 287 17.07 21.06 47.93
N GLN A 288 17.90 20.96 46.88
CA GLN A 288 19.29 21.38 46.95
C GLN A 288 19.48 22.87 46.68
N ASP A 289 20.25 23.52 47.55
CA ASP A 289 20.61 24.93 47.42
C ASP A 289 21.39 25.19 46.12
N GLY A 290 21.08 26.32 45.46
CA GLY A 290 21.75 26.75 44.22
C GLY A 290 21.09 26.28 42.92
N LEU A 291 20.00 25.50 42.96
CA LEU A 291 19.22 25.14 41.76
C LEU A 291 17.95 26.00 41.64
N LEU A 292 17.70 26.61 40.47
CA LEU A 292 16.47 27.32 40.14
C LEU A 292 15.68 26.51 39.11
N PHE A 293 14.59 25.87 39.54
CA PHE A 293 13.74 25.06 38.66
C PHE A 293 12.72 25.91 37.92
N LEU A 294 12.63 25.75 36.61
CA LEU A 294 11.65 26.37 35.72
C LEU A 294 10.80 25.26 35.09
N SER A 295 9.63 24.97 35.67
CA SER A 295 8.81 23.84 35.23
C SER A 295 7.77 24.25 34.21
N ILE A 296 7.60 23.47 33.14
CA ILE A 296 6.50 23.64 32.19
C ILE A 296 5.12 23.50 32.86
N THR A 297 5.06 22.85 34.02
CA THR A 297 3.84 22.68 34.83
C THR A 297 3.48 23.90 35.66
N ASP A 298 4.40 24.85 35.84
CA ASP A 298 4.17 26.01 36.69
C ASP A 298 3.19 26.96 36.00
N LEU A 299 2.23 27.48 36.77
CA LEU A 299 1.23 28.43 36.29
C LEU A 299 1.62 29.83 36.76
N VAL A 300 1.57 30.79 35.85
CA VAL A 300 1.92 32.19 36.12
C VAL A 300 0.66 32.94 36.52
N GLY A 301 0.66 33.44 37.76
CA GLY A 301 -0.44 34.22 38.33
C GLY A 301 -0.59 35.62 37.72
N GLU A 302 -1.72 36.28 38.01
CA GLU A 302 -2.04 37.60 37.47
C GLU A 302 -1.08 38.71 37.92
N GLU A 303 -0.41 38.50 39.06
CA GLU A 303 0.63 39.38 39.60
C GLU A 303 1.86 39.49 38.69
N ASN A 304 2.07 38.51 37.80
CA ASN A 304 3.23 38.43 36.90
C ASN A 304 2.87 38.73 35.43
N ASN A 305 1.79 39.50 35.21
CA ASN A 305 1.38 39.93 33.88
C ASN A 305 2.46 40.78 33.15
N PRO A 306 2.48 40.77 31.81
CA PRO A 306 1.56 40.05 30.91
C PRO A 306 1.87 38.54 30.81
N ALA A 307 0.86 37.68 31.01
CA ALA A 307 0.98 36.23 30.89
C ALA A 307 -0.10 35.63 29.96
N LEU A 308 0.11 34.41 29.47
CA LEU A 308 -0.89 33.61 28.76
C LEU A 308 -2.15 33.46 29.60
N HIS A 309 -3.31 33.47 28.94
CA HIS A 309 -4.59 33.32 29.63
C HIS A 309 -4.61 32.03 30.50
N PRO A 310 -5.16 32.05 31.73
CA PRO A 310 -5.11 30.91 32.67
C PRO A 310 -5.75 29.59 32.15
N VAL A 311 -6.58 29.67 31.12
CA VAL A 311 -7.22 28.50 30.46
C VAL A 311 -6.30 27.86 29.41
N ILE A 312 -5.29 28.60 28.93
CA ILE A 312 -4.30 28.14 27.94
C ILE A 312 -3.11 27.49 28.65
N GLN A 313 -2.58 28.11 29.72
CA GLN A 313 -1.36 27.64 30.41
C GLN A 313 -1.39 26.14 30.77
N PRO A 314 -2.48 25.56 31.35
CA PRO A 314 -2.49 24.14 31.71
C PRO A 314 -2.49 23.19 30.51
N GLU A 315 -2.84 23.68 29.32
CA GLU A 315 -2.85 22.86 28.09
C GLU A 315 -1.44 22.77 27.46
N VAL A 316 -0.53 23.71 27.78
CA VAL A 316 0.84 23.75 27.22
C VAL A 316 1.64 22.49 27.56
N GLN A 317 1.60 22.06 28.82
CA GLN A 317 2.21 20.80 29.27
C GLN A 317 1.62 19.55 28.59
N SER A 318 0.40 19.66 28.04
CA SER A 318 -0.29 18.53 27.40
C SER A 318 0.12 18.31 25.95
N ILE A 319 0.75 19.31 25.32
CA ILE A 319 1.23 19.25 23.95
C ILE A 319 2.20 18.06 23.81
N ARG A 320 2.09 17.34 22.68
CA ARG A 320 2.93 16.17 22.37
C ARG A 320 4.42 16.53 22.31
N THR A 321 5.27 15.52 22.47
CA THR A 321 6.74 15.63 22.40
C THR A 321 7.32 15.14 21.08
N ASP A 322 6.49 14.63 20.17
CA ASP A 322 6.91 14.04 18.90
C ASP A 322 7.73 15.04 18.06
N LEU A 323 8.74 14.57 17.30
CA LEU A 323 9.49 15.40 16.34
C LEU A 323 8.71 15.59 15.02
N ASP A 324 7.39 15.78 15.09
CA ASP A 324 6.51 16.02 13.94
C ASP A 324 6.24 17.51 13.75
N HIS A 325 5.41 17.89 12.77
CA HIS A 325 5.11 19.30 12.50
C HIS A 325 4.39 19.98 13.68
N PHE A 326 4.90 21.12 14.15
CA PHE A 326 4.22 22.00 15.12
C PHE A 326 3.59 23.22 14.42
N SER A 327 2.35 23.53 14.79
CA SER A 327 1.63 24.72 14.31
C SER A 327 2.08 26.00 15.00
N ASP A 328 1.83 27.15 14.37
CA ASP A 328 2.17 28.48 14.92
C ASP A 328 1.59 28.69 16.33
N GLU A 329 0.37 28.24 16.57
CA GLU A 329 -0.28 28.34 17.88
C GLU A 329 0.42 27.46 18.94
N GLU A 330 0.90 26.27 18.59
CA GLU A 330 1.66 25.40 19.51
C GLU A 330 3.03 26.00 19.83
N ILE A 331 3.70 26.55 18.80
CA ILE A 331 5.00 27.20 18.90
C ILE A 331 4.94 28.40 19.84
N ASN A 332 3.98 29.29 19.61
CA ASN A 332 3.79 30.46 20.45
C ASN A 332 3.39 30.07 21.88
N ALA A 333 2.49 29.11 22.07
CA ALA A 333 2.07 28.67 23.40
C ALA A 333 3.26 28.18 24.25
N LEU A 334 4.16 27.40 23.66
CA LEU A 334 5.31 26.84 24.36
C LEU A 334 6.38 27.88 24.67
N ALA A 335 6.74 28.71 23.69
CA ALA A 335 7.75 29.73 23.85
C ALA A 335 7.30 30.86 24.81
N GLN A 336 6.04 31.31 24.70
CA GLN A 336 5.49 32.32 25.61
C GLN A 336 5.42 31.80 27.04
N HIS A 337 4.90 30.57 27.23
CA HIS A 337 4.84 29.96 28.56
C HIS A 337 6.23 29.80 29.19
N GLY A 338 7.24 29.39 28.41
CA GLY A 338 8.63 29.30 28.87
C GLY A 338 9.20 30.65 29.31
N TYR A 339 8.99 31.71 28.53
CA TYR A 339 9.40 33.06 28.89
C TYR A 339 8.73 33.54 30.19
N GLU A 340 7.43 33.31 30.31
CA GLU A 340 6.62 33.76 31.45
C GLU A 340 6.97 33.01 32.75
N VAL A 341 7.15 31.69 32.68
CA VAL A 341 7.61 30.87 33.82
C VAL A 341 9.00 31.31 34.28
N ALA A 342 9.93 31.52 33.35
CA ALA A 342 11.28 32.00 33.66
C ALA A 342 11.23 33.34 34.39
N ARG A 343 10.45 34.29 33.87
CA ARG A 343 10.28 35.60 34.48
C ARG A 343 9.69 35.51 35.89
N SER A 344 8.62 34.73 36.05
CA SER A 344 7.94 34.56 37.34
C SER A 344 8.88 33.96 38.40
N ALA A 345 9.57 32.87 38.06
CA ALA A 345 10.48 32.19 38.98
C ALA A 345 11.73 33.03 39.30
N TYR A 346 12.28 33.73 38.30
CA TYR A 346 13.43 34.61 38.49
C TYR A 346 13.09 35.80 39.39
N ARG A 347 11.92 36.44 39.20
CA ARG A 347 11.41 37.50 40.11
C ARG A 347 11.24 36.99 41.54
N ALA A 348 10.64 35.81 41.70
CA ALA A 348 10.41 35.23 43.02
C ALA A 348 11.71 34.99 43.81
N ARG A 349 12.82 34.69 43.11
CA ARG A 349 14.12 34.40 43.74
C ARG A 349 15.01 35.62 43.92
N HIS A 350 15.08 36.50 42.90
CA HIS A 350 16.02 37.62 42.85
C HIS A 350 15.37 38.99 43.13
N GLY A 351 14.05 39.03 43.30
CA GLY A 351 13.27 40.24 43.53
C GLY A 351 12.88 41.00 42.25
N ASP A 352 11.90 41.89 42.38
CA ASP A 352 11.27 42.57 41.22
C ASP A 352 12.25 43.43 40.40
N THR A 353 13.23 44.07 41.06
CA THR A 353 14.21 44.95 40.39
C THR A 353 15.18 44.19 39.50
N ALA A 354 15.42 42.90 39.75
CA ALA A 354 16.32 42.08 38.96
C ALA A 354 15.72 41.68 37.59
N ALA A 355 14.39 41.75 37.45
CA ALA A 355 13.68 41.42 36.22
C ALA A 355 13.22 42.65 35.42
N ALA A 356 13.61 43.87 35.82
CA ALA A 356 13.08 45.12 35.25
C ALA A 356 13.33 45.30 33.73
N GLY A 357 14.35 44.64 33.16
CA GLY A 357 14.58 44.59 31.71
C GLY A 357 13.57 43.70 30.94
N ALA A 358 12.89 42.80 31.65
CA ALA A 358 11.98 41.78 31.12
C ALA A 358 10.49 42.10 31.30
N ASP A 359 10.16 43.35 31.66
CA ASP A 359 8.78 43.91 31.73
C ASP A 359 8.18 44.18 30.34
N GLN A 360 8.85 43.74 29.28
CA GLN A 360 8.41 43.83 27.90
C GLN A 360 7.15 42.98 27.62
N PRO A 361 6.37 43.31 26.56
CA PRO A 361 5.26 42.45 26.11
C PRO A 361 5.75 41.02 25.85
N PRO A 362 4.88 40.01 26.01
CA PRO A 362 5.29 38.61 25.94
C PRO A 362 5.83 38.30 24.54
N TRP A 363 7.09 37.86 24.46
CA TRP A 363 7.74 37.52 23.20
C TRP A 363 7.09 36.29 22.57
N ALA A 364 6.85 36.35 21.25
CA ALA A 364 6.29 35.25 20.47
C ALA A 364 7.17 34.99 19.25
N PRO A 365 7.64 33.75 19.02
CA PRO A 365 8.42 33.41 17.83
C PRO A 365 7.69 33.66 16.51
N VAL A 366 6.34 33.58 16.51
CA VAL A 366 5.48 33.86 15.35
C VAL A 366 4.55 35.04 15.67
N PRO A 367 5.00 36.30 15.53
CA PRO A 367 4.25 37.48 15.97
C PRO A 367 2.86 37.61 15.34
N ALA A 368 2.66 37.10 14.12
CA ALA A 368 1.36 37.14 13.43
C ALA A 368 0.26 36.31 14.11
N LYS A 369 0.62 35.45 15.07
CA LYS A 369 -0.25 34.45 15.72
C LYS A 369 -0.20 34.56 17.25
N LEU A 370 -0.06 35.78 17.77
CA LEU A 370 -0.05 36.04 19.21
C LEU A 370 -1.28 35.41 19.90
N LEU A 371 -1.05 34.75 21.02
CA LEU A 371 -2.11 34.11 21.78
C LEU A 371 -2.76 35.09 22.78
N PRO A 372 -4.02 34.85 23.19
CA PRO A 372 -4.71 35.68 24.16
C PRO A 372 -3.96 35.73 25.51
N ALA A 373 -3.67 36.94 25.97
CA ALA A 373 -3.12 37.19 27.31
C ALA A 373 -4.22 37.19 28.39
N THR A 374 -3.83 37.16 29.66
CA THR A 374 -4.72 37.27 30.82
C THR A 374 -5.59 38.53 30.79
N SER A 375 -5.10 39.62 30.20
CA SER A 375 -5.83 40.88 30.02
C SER A 375 -6.84 40.87 28.86
N ALA A 376 -7.06 39.73 28.20
CA ALA A 376 -8.02 39.62 27.11
C ALA A 376 -9.42 40.05 27.57
N PRO A 377 -10.16 40.82 26.73
CA PRO A 377 -11.48 41.29 27.10
C PRO A 377 -12.42 40.12 27.39
N PRO A 378 -13.35 40.27 28.36
CA PRO A 378 -14.33 39.24 28.66
C PRO A 378 -15.13 38.88 27.40
N PRO A 379 -15.57 37.62 27.26
CA PRO A 379 -16.30 37.18 26.08
C PRO A 379 -17.50 38.10 25.80
N GLU A 380 -17.67 38.47 24.53
CA GLU A 380 -18.88 39.15 24.07
C GLU A 380 -20.11 38.30 24.43
N GLN A 381 -21.22 38.96 24.76
CA GLN A 381 -22.47 38.27 25.08
C GLN A 381 -22.97 37.49 23.85
N GLY A 382 -22.83 36.16 23.87
CA GLY A 382 -23.19 35.27 22.77
C GLY A 382 -22.96 33.79 23.08
N ILE A 383 -23.35 32.92 22.14
CA ILE A 383 -23.18 31.45 22.26
C ILE A 383 -21.79 31.00 21.77
N ALA A 384 -21.06 31.87 21.08
CA ALA A 384 -19.72 31.57 20.57
C ALA A 384 -18.70 31.44 21.71
N ALA A 385 -17.80 30.47 21.59
CA ALA A 385 -16.72 30.31 22.57
C ALA A 385 -15.72 31.47 22.48
N SER A 386 -15.21 31.92 23.62
CA SER A 386 -14.17 32.96 23.68
C SER A 386 -12.91 32.50 22.94
N GLU A 387 -12.12 33.44 22.42
CA GLU A 387 -10.85 33.13 21.75
C GLU A 387 -9.90 32.28 22.62
N PRO A 388 -9.67 32.59 23.92
CA PRO A 388 -8.89 31.70 24.79
C PRO A 388 -9.45 30.28 24.87
N THR A 389 -10.78 30.13 24.88
CA THR A 389 -11.44 28.82 24.90
C THR A 389 -11.21 28.04 23.60
N VAL A 390 -11.24 28.72 22.45
CA VAL A 390 -10.97 28.10 21.14
C VAL A 390 -9.52 27.63 21.06
N VAL A 391 -8.56 28.46 21.48
CA VAL A 391 -7.13 28.11 21.52
C VAL A 391 -6.88 26.95 22.47
N SER A 392 -7.40 27.01 23.70
CA SER A 392 -7.28 25.92 24.68
C SER A 392 -7.80 24.58 24.14
N ARG A 393 -8.98 24.57 23.49
CA ARG A 393 -9.52 23.35 22.85
C ARG A 393 -8.66 22.83 21.70
N LYS A 394 -7.98 23.71 20.94
CA LYS A 394 -7.05 23.31 19.89
C LYS A 394 -5.80 22.66 20.50
N LEU A 395 -5.17 23.31 21.47
CA LEU A 395 -3.97 22.80 22.16
C LEU A 395 -4.26 21.48 22.88
N ARG A 396 -5.44 21.32 23.49
CA ARG A 396 -5.84 20.06 24.12
C ARG A 396 -5.86 18.89 23.14
N ARG A 397 -6.28 19.13 21.88
CA ARG A 397 -6.26 18.12 20.80
C ARG A 397 -4.83 17.81 20.33
N SER A 398 -3.88 18.70 20.55
CA SER A 398 -2.46 18.51 20.21
C SER A 398 -1.74 17.48 21.07
N SER A 399 -2.35 17.03 22.17
CA SER A 399 -1.87 15.94 23.02
C SER A 399 -1.90 14.56 22.33
N ALA A 400 -2.79 14.37 21.33
CA ALA A 400 -2.95 13.09 20.65
C ALA A 400 -1.76 12.79 19.71
N ARG A 401 -1.04 11.70 19.97
CA ARG A 401 0.06 11.23 19.09
C ARG A 401 -0.50 10.79 17.73
N ARG A 402 -0.02 11.42 16.65
CA ARG A 402 -0.45 11.14 15.27
C ARG A 402 0.36 9.97 14.69
N VAL A 403 -0.02 8.73 14.99
CA VAL A 403 0.76 7.55 14.59
C VAL A 403 0.51 7.10 13.15
N TRP A 404 -0.73 7.21 12.64
CA TRP A 404 -1.14 6.64 11.34
C TRP A 404 -1.44 7.67 10.25
N SER A 405 -1.65 8.95 10.58
CA SER A 405 -1.95 10.00 9.59
C SER A 405 -0.72 10.44 8.77
N THR A 406 0.32 9.61 8.73
CA THR A 406 1.71 10.02 8.49
C THR A 406 2.40 9.22 7.38
N LEU A 407 1.79 8.16 6.87
CA LEU A 407 2.38 7.36 5.77
C LEU A 407 2.24 8.01 4.39
N LEU A 408 1.33 8.97 4.22
CA LEU A 408 1.09 9.65 2.95
C LEU A 408 1.29 11.16 3.12
N ASP A 409 2.20 11.70 2.33
CA ASP A 409 2.42 13.14 2.11
C ASP A 409 2.73 13.35 0.63
N PHE A 410 1.88 14.10 -0.06
CA PHE A 410 2.00 14.34 -1.51
C PHE A 410 3.26 15.12 -1.90
N ARG A 411 3.96 15.74 -0.94
CA ARG A 411 5.27 16.38 -1.19
C ARG A 411 6.44 15.41 -1.12
N ASP A 412 6.20 14.18 -0.68
CA ASP A 412 7.23 13.19 -0.43
C ASP A 412 7.12 11.98 -1.38
N TRP A 413 8.24 11.53 -1.92
CA TRP A 413 8.26 10.46 -2.93
C TRP A 413 7.80 9.06 -2.44
N PRO A 414 8.02 8.64 -1.17
CA PRO A 414 7.57 7.32 -0.69
C PRO A 414 6.06 7.14 -0.79
N THR A 415 5.30 8.23 -0.67
CA THR A 415 3.84 8.25 -0.85
C THR A 415 3.43 7.64 -2.18
N TYR A 416 4.11 8.00 -3.28
CA TYR A 416 3.80 7.48 -4.60
C TYR A 416 4.16 5.99 -4.74
N VAL A 417 5.20 5.54 -4.04
CA VAL A 417 5.54 4.11 -3.98
C VAL A 417 4.47 3.34 -3.21
N TYR A 418 3.97 3.88 -2.11
CA TYR A 418 2.88 3.26 -1.35
C TYR A 418 1.57 3.21 -2.13
N ILE A 419 1.25 4.27 -2.88
CA ILE A 419 0.09 4.29 -3.78
C ILE A 419 0.24 3.22 -4.88
N ALA A 420 1.41 3.12 -5.52
CA ALA A 420 1.66 2.11 -6.54
C ALA A 420 1.55 0.68 -5.97
N LEU A 421 2.09 0.45 -4.77
CA LEU A 421 1.99 -0.83 -4.07
C LEU A 421 0.53 -1.15 -3.71
N ALA A 422 -0.24 -0.17 -3.26
CA ALA A 422 -1.66 -0.35 -2.96
C ALA A 422 -2.46 -0.69 -4.23
N ILE A 423 -2.21 -0.01 -5.34
CA ILE A 423 -2.83 -0.35 -6.65
C ILE A 423 -2.46 -1.78 -7.07
N PHE A 424 -1.21 -2.20 -6.85
CA PHE A 424 -0.78 -3.56 -7.15
C PHE A 424 -1.48 -4.60 -6.25
N LEU A 425 -1.50 -4.38 -4.94
CA LEU A 425 -2.04 -5.32 -3.95
C LEU A 425 -3.57 -5.40 -3.96
N PHE A 426 -4.26 -4.29 -4.17
CA PHE A 426 -5.73 -4.19 -4.08
C PHE A 426 -6.43 -4.05 -5.44
N GLY A 427 -5.70 -3.70 -6.50
CA GLY A 427 -6.22 -3.64 -7.87
C GLY A 427 -5.76 -4.84 -8.70
N TYR A 428 -4.44 -4.95 -8.92
CA TYR A 428 -3.89 -5.94 -9.84
C TYR A 428 -4.00 -7.39 -9.32
N LEU A 429 -3.63 -7.66 -8.06
CA LEU A 429 -3.67 -9.02 -7.51
C LEU A 429 -5.09 -9.59 -7.43
N PRO A 430 -6.12 -8.87 -6.93
CA PRO A 430 -7.49 -9.38 -6.90
C PRO A 430 -8.03 -9.61 -8.31
N TRP A 431 -7.73 -8.71 -9.26
CA TRP A 431 -8.09 -8.90 -10.66
C TRP A 431 -7.45 -10.16 -11.26
N LYS A 432 -6.16 -10.40 -10.99
CA LYS A 432 -5.49 -11.63 -11.42
C LYS A 432 -6.02 -12.89 -10.74
N ALA A 433 -6.35 -12.81 -9.46
CA ALA A 433 -6.96 -13.92 -8.74
C ALA A 433 -8.35 -14.26 -9.32
N TYR A 434 -9.14 -13.25 -9.69
CA TYR A 434 -10.42 -13.43 -10.36
C TYR A 434 -10.26 -14.10 -11.74
N GLN A 435 -9.32 -13.62 -12.58
CA GLN A 435 -9.02 -14.26 -13.86
C GLN A 435 -8.63 -15.73 -13.71
N PHE A 436 -7.83 -16.05 -12.69
CA PHE A 436 -7.41 -17.42 -12.43
C PHE A 436 -8.57 -18.30 -11.94
N TYR A 437 -9.45 -17.75 -11.10
CA TYR A 437 -10.64 -18.44 -10.63
C TYR A 437 -11.59 -18.81 -11.77
N ASP A 438 -11.83 -17.87 -12.68
CA ASP A 438 -12.65 -18.07 -13.88
C ASP A 438 -12.10 -19.20 -14.76
N GLN A 439 -10.79 -19.16 -15.05
CA GLN A 439 -10.11 -20.23 -15.80
C GLN A 439 -10.20 -21.60 -15.09
N ALA A 440 -10.14 -21.62 -13.76
CA ALA A 440 -10.23 -22.85 -12.98
C ALA A 440 -11.64 -23.47 -13.02
N GLN A 441 -12.70 -22.65 -13.08
CA GLN A 441 -14.07 -23.15 -13.23
C GLN A 441 -14.29 -23.82 -14.59
N VAL A 442 -13.86 -23.18 -15.67
CA VAL A 442 -13.93 -23.77 -17.02
C VAL A 442 -13.19 -25.11 -17.07
N LEU A 443 -12.00 -25.19 -16.47
CA LEU A 443 -11.23 -26.43 -16.43
C LEU A 443 -11.87 -27.53 -15.57
N ALA A 444 -12.62 -27.17 -14.53
CA ALA A 444 -13.36 -28.11 -13.70
C ALA A 444 -14.55 -28.71 -14.46
N GLU A 445 -15.30 -27.88 -15.19
CA GLU A 445 -16.39 -28.34 -16.07
C GLU A 445 -15.87 -29.27 -17.18
N VAL A 446 -14.70 -28.98 -17.76
CA VAL A 446 -14.01 -29.85 -18.73
C VAL A 446 -13.71 -31.24 -18.15
N ASN A 447 -13.21 -31.31 -16.92
CA ASN A 447 -12.90 -32.60 -16.28
C ASN A 447 -14.16 -33.42 -15.97
N GLU A 448 -15.25 -32.77 -15.57
CA GLU A 448 -16.53 -33.44 -15.31
C GLU A 448 -17.18 -33.96 -16.60
N ALA A 449 -17.08 -33.21 -17.70
CA ALA A 449 -17.52 -33.63 -19.03
C ALA A 449 -16.71 -34.82 -19.59
N ILE A 450 -15.38 -34.80 -19.40
CA ILE A 450 -14.50 -35.92 -19.80
C ILE A 450 -14.85 -37.21 -19.04
N ALA A 451 -15.26 -37.09 -17.77
CA ALA A 451 -15.66 -38.22 -16.93
C ALA A 451 -16.98 -38.88 -17.36
N GLN A 452 -17.85 -38.16 -18.09
CA GLN A 452 -19.15 -38.67 -18.58
C GLN A 452 -19.09 -39.32 -19.97
N GLY A 453 -17.96 -39.23 -20.68
CA GLY A 453 -17.68 -40.06 -21.86
C GLY A 453 -18.37 -39.67 -23.17
N ASP A 454 -19.05 -38.52 -23.24
CA ASP A 454 -19.68 -38.03 -24.48
C ASP A 454 -18.61 -37.44 -25.42
N PRO A 455 -18.36 -38.06 -26.60
CA PRO A 455 -17.33 -37.60 -27.50
C PRO A 455 -17.69 -36.31 -28.26
N ASP A 456 -18.97 -35.94 -28.33
CA ASP A 456 -19.41 -34.68 -28.97
C ASP A 456 -19.03 -33.50 -28.09
N ILE A 457 -19.13 -33.64 -26.77
CA ILE A 457 -18.72 -32.59 -25.82
C ILE A 457 -17.22 -32.33 -25.91
N ARG A 458 -16.40 -33.38 -26.07
CA ARG A 458 -14.95 -33.21 -26.30
C ARG A 458 -14.69 -32.39 -27.55
N ARG A 459 -15.43 -32.65 -28.64
CA ARG A 459 -15.29 -31.89 -29.88
C ARG A 459 -15.73 -30.44 -29.73
N VAL A 460 -16.83 -30.17 -29.02
CA VAL A 460 -17.27 -28.81 -28.67
C VAL A 460 -16.17 -28.08 -27.87
N LEU A 461 -15.55 -28.73 -26.90
CA LEU A 461 -14.47 -28.14 -26.09
C LEU A 461 -13.20 -27.86 -26.91
N GLU A 462 -12.81 -28.75 -27.83
CA GLU A 462 -11.71 -28.49 -28.78
C GLU A 462 -12.01 -27.27 -29.66
N LEU A 463 -13.26 -27.13 -30.11
CA LEU A 463 -13.69 -25.96 -30.87
C LEU A 463 -13.67 -24.70 -30.01
N VAL A 464 -14.10 -24.76 -28.74
CA VAL A 464 -14.03 -23.61 -27.82
C VAL A 464 -12.58 -23.17 -27.62
N ALA A 465 -11.65 -24.10 -27.44
CA ALA A 465 -10.24 -23.82 -27.16
C ALA A 465 -9.38 -23.46 -28.39
N GLY A 466 -9.86 -23.71 -29.61
CA GLY A 466 -9.05 -23.63 -30.83
C GLY A 466 -9.78 -23.10 -32.07
N ASP A 467 -9.01 -22.86 -33.12
CA ASP A 467 -9.54 -22.44 -34.42
C ASP A 467 -9.68 -23.64 -35.36
N PRO A 468 -10.91 -24.10 -35.69
CA PRO A 468 -11.10 -25.26 -36.57
C PRO A 468 -10.66 -25.00 -38.02
N THR A 469 -10.48 -23.75 -38.41
CA THR A 469 -10.07 -23.36 -39.77
C THR A 469 -8.56 -23.32 -39.96
N GLN A 470 -7.78 -23.40 -38.88
CA GLN A 470 -6.32 -23.45 -38.98
C GLN A 470 -5.85 -24.72 -39.67
N GLY A 471 -5.10 -24.57 -40.77
CA GLY A 471 -4.59 -25.70 -41.55
C GLY A 471 -5.63 -26.39 -42.43
N TRP A 472 -6.78 -25.75 -42.70
CA TRP A 472 -7.83 -26.29 -43.56
C TRP A 472 -7.32 -26.58 -44.98
N ARG A 473 -7.54 -27.82 -45.44
CA ARG A 473 -7.27 -28.26 -46.82
C ARG A 473 -8.54 -28.91 -47.35
N ALA A 474 -9.16 -28.27 -48.33
CA ALA A 474 -10.40 -28.76 -48.91
C ALA A 474 -10.17 -30.05 -49.71
N GLU A 475 -11.10 -30.99 -49.60
CA GLU A 475 -11.16 -32.20 -50.42
C GLU A 475 -11.58 -31.85 -51.86
N THR A 476 -11.22 -32.75 -52.80
CA THR A 476 -11.66 -32.61 -54.20
C THR A 476 -13.12 -33.03 -54.33
N ILE A 477 -13.93 -32.22 -55.01
CA ILE A 477 -15.34 -32.50 -55.30
C ILE A 477 -15.47 -32.83 -56.80
N GLU A 478 -15.98 -34.01 -57.12
CA GLU A 478 -16.30 -34.39 -58.51
C GLU A 478 -17.70 -33.89 -58.90
N GLU A 479 -17.99 -33.74 -60.19
CA GLU A 479 -19.35 -33.43 -60.65
C GLU A 479 -20.04 -34.69 -61.20
N THR A 480 -21.31 -34.89 -60.85
CA THR A 480 -22.17 -35.94 -61.42
C THR A 480 -23.40 -35.33 -62.08
N PRO A 481 -23.78 -35.75 -63.30
CA PRO A 481 -24.89 -35.16 -64.03
C PRO A 481 -26.26 -35.53 -63.44
N GLN A 482 -26.38 -36.66 -62.76
CA GLN A 482 -27.64 -37.12 -62.17
C GLN A 482 -27.40 -37.73 -60.79
N ARG A 483 -28.36 -37.50 -59.90
CA ARG A 483 -28.38 -38.11 -58.56
C ARG A 483 -28.47 -39.63 -58.64
N THR A 484 -27.63 -40.30 -57.88
CA THR A 484 -27.62 -41.76 -57.72
C THR A 484 -28.92 -42.22 -57.02
N ALA A 485 -29.64 -43.18 -57.61
CA ALA A 485 -30.76 -43.83 -56.96
C ALA A 485 -30.25 -44.85 -55.94
N ILE A 486 -30.63 -44.72 -54.66
CA ILE A 486 -30.13 -45.57 -53.57
C ILE A 486 -31.28 -46.28 -52.89
N ASP A 487 -31.08 -47.57 -52.60
CA ASP A 487 -31.87 -48.34 -51.65
C ASP A 487 -31.10 -48.45 -50.33
N TYR A 488 -31.68 -47.93 -49.25
CA TYR A 488 -31.09 -47.98 -47.91
C TYR A 488 -31.46 -49.26 -47.14
N LYS A 489 -32.04 -50.26 -47.81
CA LYS A 489 -32.36 -51.53 -47.18
C LYS A 489 -31.13 -52.17 -46.53
N GLY A 490 -31.23 -52.41 -45.22
CA GLY A 490 -30.16 -52.99 -44.41
C GLY A 490 -29.10 -51.99 -43.93
N VAL A 491 -29.33 -50.68 -44.09
CA VAL A 491 -28.48 -49.61 -43.57
C VAL A 491 -29.19 -48.96 -42.39
N GLU A 492 -28.64 -49.10 -41.19
CA GLU A 492 -29.19 -48.55 -39.94
C GLU A 492 -28.27 -47.45 -39.40
N MET A 493 -28.80 -46.26 -39.15
CA MET A 493 -28.02 -45.17 -38.54
C MET A 493 -28.24 -45.19 -37.04
N LEU A 494 -27.21 -45.48 -36.26
CA LEU A 494 -27.34 -45.50 -34.80
C LEU A 494 -27.37 -44.08 -34.25
N THR A 495 -26.40 -43.26 -34.64
CA THR A 495 -26.31 -41.89 -34.16
C THR A 495 -25.98 -40.93 -35.30
N HIS A 496 -26.56 -39.74 -35.26
CA HIS A 496 -26.16 -38.61 -36.11
C HIS A 496 -25.98 -37.39 -35.23
N SER A 497 -24.72 -37.01 -35.02
CA SER A 497 -24.35 -35.78 -34.33
C SER A 497 -23.92 -34.71 -35.31
N ARG A 498 -24.41 -33.50 -35.11
CA ARG A 498 -23.99 -32.31 -35.86
C ARG A 498 -23.59 -31.19 -34.92
N ILE A 499 -22.42 -30.63 -35.13
CA ILE A 499 -21.95 -29.41 -34.46
C ILE A 499 -21.95 -28.27 -35.47
N ILE A 500 -22.55 -27.13 -35.12
CA ILE A 500 -22.59 -25.91 -35.93
C ILE A 500 -21.89 -24.80 -35.14
N ASP A 501 -20.76 -24.29 -35.63
CA ASP A 501 -20.04 -23.18 -35.01
C ASP A 501 -20.31 -21.89 -35.79
N LEU A 502 -21.06 -20.98 -35.16
CA LEU A 502 -21.45 -19.68 -35.71
C LEU A 502 -20.52 -18.54 -35.27
N ARG A 503 -19.56 -18.79 -34.37
CA ARG A 503 -18.74 -17.73 -33.72
C ARG A 503 -17.95 -16.88 -34.70
N ARG A 504 -17.63 -17.44 -35.88
CA ARG A 504 -16.83 -16.78 -36.92
C ARG A 504 -17.66 -16.33 -38.12
N TRP A 505 -18.97 -16.52 -38.05
CA TRP A 505 -19.90 -16.10 -39.08
C TRP A 505 -20.57 -14.80 -38.65
N LYS A 506 -20.34 -13.75 -39.43
CA LYS A 506 -20.81 -12.38 -39.21
C LYS A 506 -21.71 -11.96 -40.36
N PRO A 507 -22.97 -12.44 -40.41
CA PRO A 507 -23.85 -12.23 -41.56
C PRO A 507 -24.21 -10.74 -41.80
N GLN A 508 -24.13 -9.92 -40.76
CA GLN A 508 -24.40 -8.48 -40.80
C GLN A 508 -23.28 -7.68 -41.49
N GLU A 509 -22.11 -8.26 -41.74
CA GLU A 509 -21.01 -7.55 -42.39
C GLU A 509 -21.34 -7.21 -43.85
N SER A 510 -21.09 -5.95 -44.22
CA SER A 510 -21.38 -5.45 -45.57
C SER A 510 -20.43 -6.01 -46.62
N ASP A 511 -19.19 -6.30 -46.24
CA ASP A 511 -18.16 -6.90 -47.08
C ASP A 511 -18.24 -8.44 -47.04
N ALA A 512 -18.57 -9.06 -48.17
CA ALA A 512 -18.70 -10.51 -48.29
C ALA A 512 -17.42 -11.27 -47.87
N SER A 513 -16.24 -10.67 -48.04
CA SER A 513 -14.97 -11.30 -47.63
C SER A 513 -14.77 -11.35 -46.11
N ARG A 514 -15.53 -10.55 -45.35
CA ARG A 514 -15.44 -10.42 -43.89
C ARG A 514 -16.57 -11.12 -43.14
N ARG A 515 -17.57 -11.66 -43.85
CA ARG A 515 -18.70 -12.41 -43.25
C ARG A 515 -18.26 -13.73 -42.62
N GLY A 516 -17.09 -14.25 -42.98
CA GLY A 516 -16.63 -15.55 -42.51
C GLY A 516 -17.50 -16.70 -43.04
N ARG A 517 -17.25 -17.92 -42.55
CA ARG A 517 -17.98 -19.14 -42.95
C ARG A 517 -18.52 -19.85 -41.72
N VAL A 518 -19.62 -20.57 -41.89
CA VAL A 518 -20.17 -21.45 -40.86
C VAL A 518 -19.42 -22.77 -40.90
N TYR A 519 -18.87 -23.18 -39.75
CA TYR A 519 -18.24 -24.48 -39.60
C TYR A 519 -19.27 -25.51 -39.14
N ILE A 520 -19.33 -26.65 -39.82
CA ILE A 520 -20.22 -27.75 -39.50
C ILE A 520 -19.41 -29.03 -39.40
N SER A 521 -19.63 -29.83 -38.35
CA SER A 521 -19.02 -31.14 -38.17
C SER A 521 -20.12 -32.18 -38.02
N ASP A 522 -20.21 -33.09 -38.98
CA ASP A 522 -21.11 -34.24 -38.92
C ASP A 522 -20.34 -35.48 -38.47
N ARG A 523 -20.93 -36.21 -37.53
CA ARG A 523 -20.48 -37.53 -37.10
C ARG A 523 -21.67 -38.48 -37.13
N VAL A 524 -21.57 -39.48 -37.99
CA VAL A 524 -22.62 -40.47 -38.21
C VAL A 524 -22.09 -41.84 -37.83
N GLU A 525 -22.73 -42.49 -36.87
CA GLU A 525 -22.49 -43.89 -36.57
C GLU A 525 -23.51 -44.75 -37.31
N LEU A 526 -23.02 -45.65 -38.14
CA LEU A 526 -23.85 -46.43 -39.05
C LEU A 526 -23.51 -47.91 -38.94
N LYS A 527 -24.49 -48.77 -39.15
CA LYS A 527 -24.35 -50.22 -39.08
C LYS A 527 -25.04 -50.87 -40.27
N LEU A 528 -24.32 -51.77 -40.94
CA LEU A 528 -24.89 -52.64 -41.96
C LEU A 528 -25.56 -53.83 -41.27
N THR A 529 -26.86 -54.02 -41.46
CA THR A 529 -27.62 -55.11 -40.83
C THR A 529 -27.51 -56.40 -41.66
N LYS A 530 -27.98 -57.52 -41.09
CA LYS A 530 -27.97 -58.82 -41.77
C LYS A 530 -28.80 -58.86 -43.06
N ASP A 531 -29.74 -57.92 -43.21
CA ASP A 531 -30.61 -57.80 -44.38
C ASP A 531 -29.99 -56.94 -45.49
N TYR A 532 -28.78 -56.41 -45.29
CA TYR A 532 -28.04 -55.66 -46.30
C TYR A 532 -27.56 -56.58 -47.44
N ALA A 533 -27.94 -56.25 -48.67
CA ALA A 533 -27.63 -57.02 -49.88
C ALA A 533 -26.83 -56.22 -50.92
N GLY A 534 -26.20 -55.10 -50.51
CA GLY A 534 -25.39 -54.23 -51.36
C GLY A 534 -23.90 -54.60 -51.43
N ASP A 535 -23.13 -53.79 -52.14
CA ASP A 535 -21.68 -53.95 -52.37
C ASP A 535 -20.81 -53.30 -51.28
N HIS A 536 -21.39 -53.00 -50.11
CA HIS A 536 -20.76 -52.27 -48.99
C HIS A 536 -20.36 -50.83 -49.34
N ARG A 537 -20.83 -50.29 -50.46
CA ARG A 537 -20.75 -48.86 -50.74
C ARG A 537 -22.01 -48.18 -50.24
N VAL A 538 -21.86 -47.26 -49.31
CA VAL A 538 -22.98 -46.50 -48.74
C VAL A 538 -22.83 -45.06 -49.15
N THR A 539 -23.84 -44.54 -49.85
CA THR A 539 -23.86 -43.14 -50.26
C THR A 539 -24.85 -42.35 -49.40
N LEU A 540 -24.34 -41.34 -48.69
CA LEU A 540 -25.13 -40.38 -47.92
C LEU A 540 -25.30 -39.09 -48.71
N PHE A 541 -26.41 -38.39 -48.51
CA PHE A 541 -26.68 -37.13 -49.19
C PHE A 541 -26.61 -35.96 -48.21
N ILE A 542 -25.88 -34.91 -48.58
CA ILE A 542 -25.90 -33.62 -47.91
C ILE A 542 -26.59 -32.60 -48.84
N PRO A 543 -27.89 -32.30 -48.60
CA PRO A 543 -28.63 -31.31 -49.39
C PRO A 543 -28.39 -29.91 -48.83
N LEU A 544 -27.78 -29.03 -49.62
CA LEU A 544 -27.45 -27.66 -49.20
C LEU A 544 -28.13 -26.64 -50.11
N ARG A 545 -28.52 -25.50 -49.54
CA ARG A 545 -29.07 -24.37 -50.31
C ARG A 545 -27.98 -23.50 -50.95
N PHE A 546 -26.72 -23.73 -50.57
CA PHE A 546 -25.58 -22.90 -50.93
C PHE A 546 -24.55 -23.76 -51.66
N ASP A 547 -23.96 -23.19 -52.70
CA ASP A 547 -23.03 -23.88 -53.60
C ASP A 547 -21.56 -23.77 -53.18
N ASP A 548 -21.18 -22.75 -52.39
CA ASP A 548 -19.80 -22.61 -51.89
C ASP A 548 -19.63 -23.35 -50.57
N VAL A 549 -19.18 -24.60 -50.70
CA VAL A 549 -18.95 -25.52 -49.58
C VAL A 549 -17.61 -26.19 -49.77
N GLN A 550 -16.80 -26.16 -48.72
CA GLN A 550 -15.56 -26.93 -48.65
C GLN A 550 -15.74 -28.08 -47.69
N PHE A 551 -15.28 -29.27 -48.09
CA PHE A 551 -15.30 -30.46 -47.27
C PHE A 551 -13.91 -30.80 -46.76
N LYS A 552 -13.84 -31.40 -45.59
CA LYS A 552 -12.62 -31.97 -45.02
C LYS A 552 -12.98 -33.24 -44.25
N GLN A 553 -12.13 -34.25 -44.41
CA GLN A 553 -12.31 -35.56 -43.79
C GLN A 553 -11.18 -35.82 -42.79
N PRO A 554 -11.43 -36.57 -41.70
CA PRO A 554 -10.37 -36.92 -40.78
C PRO A 554 -9.28 -37.75 -41.46
N ALA A 555 -8.05 -37.67 -40.95
CA ALA A 555 -6.94 -38.47 -41.45
C ALA A 555 -7.10 -39.98 -41.16
N THR A 556 -7.97 -40.33 -40.21
CA THR A 556 -8.24 -41.68 -39.73
C THR A 556 -9.71 -42.04 -39.95
N GLY A 557 -9.99 -43.24 -40.46
CA GLY A 557 -11.35 -43.74 -40.69
C GLY A 557 -11.72 -43.86 -42.18
N PRO A 558 -12.95 -44.32 -42.49
CA PRO A 558 -13.44 -44.43 -43.85
C PRO A 558 -13.57 -43.05 -44.51
N ARG A 559 -13.04 -42.91 -45.73
CA ARG A 559 -13.13 -41.68 -46.51
C ARG A 559 -14.19 -41.82 -47.60
N ALA A 560 -15.00 -40.78 -47.76
CA ALA A 560 -15.95 -40.64 -48.83
C ALA A 560 -15.31 -40.05 -50.09
N LEU A 561 -15.77 -40.55 -51.24
CA LEU A 561 -15.69 -39.83 -52.50
C LEU A 561 -16.86 -38.84 -52.56
N ILE A 562 -16.55 -37.56 -52.77
CA ILE A 562 -17.53 -36.46 -52.70
C ILE A 562 -17.90 -36.04 -54.12
N ARG A 563 -19.18 -36.16 -54.47
CA ARG A 563 -19.70 -35.73 -55.78
C ARG A 563 -20.79 -34.69 -55.63
N ARG A 564 -20.71 -33.59 -56.35
CA ARG A 564 -21.76 -32.58 -56.47
C ARG A 564 -22.67 -32.95 -57.64
N VAL A 565 -23.97 -33.02 -57.38
CA VAL A 565 -24.98 -33.15 -58.45
C VAL A 565 -25.07 -31.82 -59.18
N ALA A 566 -24.86 -31.84 -60.50
CA ALA A 566 -24.67 -30.64 -61.32
C ALA A 566 -25.89 -29.72 -61.33
N GLU A 567 -27.09 -30.28 -61.42
CA GLU A 567 -28.35 -29.52 -61.39
C GLU A 567 -28.99 -29.59 -59.99
N PRO A 568 -29.36 -28.45 -59.38
CA PRO A 568 -30.14 -28.44 -58.15
C PRO A 568 -31.44 -29.22 -58.30
N ILE A 569 -31.82 -29.95 -57.26
CA ILE A 569 -33.03 -30.78 -57.24
C ILE A 569 -34.04 -30.16 -56.29
N GLU A 570 -35.32 -30.16 -56.66
CA GLU A 570 -36.39 -29.78 -55.76
C GLU A 570 -36.51 -30.80 -54.61
N ASP A 571 -36.27 -30.34 -53.39
CA ASP A 571 -36.33 -31.15 -52.18
C ASP A 571 -37.17 -30.40 -51.14
N PHE A 572 -38.39 -30.89 -50.96
CA PHE A 572 -39.39 -30.33 -50.03
C PHE A 572 -39.70 -28.85 -50.31
N GLY A 573 -40.00 -28.54 -51.57
CA GLY A 573 -40.41 -27.21 -52.04
C GLY A 573 -39.29 -26.18 -52.16
N LEU A 574 -38.03 -26.63 -52.10
CA LEU A 574 -36.84 -25.77 -52.22
C LEU A 574 -35.83 -26.43 -53.15
N MET A 575 -35.25 -25.66 -54.06
CA MET A 575 -34.13 -26.11 -54.88
C MET A 575 -32.88 -26.22 -53.99
N LYS A 576 -32.28 -27.41 -53.94
CA LYS A 576 -31.05 -27.67 -53.18
C LYS A 576 -30.03 -28.36 -54.07
N THR A 577 -28.76 -28.01 -53.84
CA THR A 577 -27.62 -28.72 -54.42
C THR A 577 -27.32 -29.93 -53.56
N PHE A 578 -27.25 -31.10 -54.18
CA PHE A 578 -26.98 -32.36 -53.48
C PHE A 578 -25.50 -32.72 -53.59
N TYR A 579 -24.90 -33.01 -52.44
CA TYR A 579 -23.57 -33.62 -52.38
C TYR A 579 -23.72 -35.09 -51.98
N GLU A 580 -23.21 -35.98 -52.83
CA GLU A 580 -23.15 -37.42 -52.61
C GLU A 580 -21.83 -37.77 -51.93
N LEU A 581 -21.92 -38.42 -50.77
CA LEU A 581 -20.77 -38.94 -50.02
C LEU A 581 -20.77 -40.46 -50.13
N GLU A 582 -20.02 -41.01 -51.10
CA GLU A 582 -19.88 -42.45 -51.29
C GLU A 582 -18.75 -42.98 -50.41
N TYR A 583 -19.09 -43.72 -49.36
CA TYR A 583 -18.13 -44.40 -48.48
C TYR A 583 -17.95 -45.85 -48.92
N ASP A 584 -16.69 -46.28 -49.09
CA ASP A 584 -16.34 -47.68 -49.27
C ASP A 584 -16.17 -48.35 -47.90
N LEU A 585 -17.15 -49.18 -47.51
CA LEU A 585 -17.19 -49.88 -46.24
C LEU A 585 -16.90 -51.38 -46.39
N THR A 586 -16.24 -51.81 -47.49
CA THR A 586 -15.94 -53.22 -47.75
C THR A 586 -15.11 -53.88 -46.63
N ALA A 587 -14.34 -53.08 -45.87
CA ALA A 587 -13.55 -53.55 -44.73
C ALA A 587 -14.35 -53.67 -43.41
N VAL A 588 -15.60 -53.19 -43.35
CA VAL A 588 -16.44 -53.19 -42.15
C VAL A 588 -17.34 -54.43 -42.14
N PRO A 589 -17.27 -55.30 -41.11
CA PRO A 589 -18.14 -56.47 -41.02
C PRO A 589 -19.62 -56.10 -40.85
N ILE A 590 -20.50 -56.89 -41.47
CA ILE A 590 -21.95 -56.78 -41.24
C ILE A 590 -22.25 -56.97 -39.74
N GLY A 591 -23.00 -56.04 -39.18
CA GLY A 591 -23.41 -56.03 -37.78
C GLY A 591 -22.52 -55.20 -36.85
N GLU A 592 -21.35 -54.74 -37.31
CA GLU A 592 -20.49 -53.83 -36.55
C GLU A 592 -20.77 -52.36 -36.91
N PRO A 593 -20.81 -51.45 -35.92
CA PRO A 593 -20.96 -50.03 -36.17
C PRO A 593 -19.65 -49.43 -36.70
N VAL A 594 -19.78 -48.46 -37.59
CA VAL A 594 -18.68 -47.64 -38.12
C VAL A 594 -19.01 -46.17 -37.96
N THR A 595 -18.03 -45.38 -37.54
CA THR A 595 -18.15 -43.92 -37.46
C THR A 595 -17.66 -43.29 -38.76
N LEU A 596 -18.50 -42.44 -39.34
CA LEU A 596 -18.23 -41.62 -40.52
C LEU A 596 -18.24 -40.16 -40.08
N GLU A 597 -17.17 -39.42 -40.40
CA GLU A 597 -17.06 -38.01 -40.02
C GLU A 597 -16.86 -37.15 -41.26
N MET A 598 -17.48 -35.98 -41.26
CA MET A 598 -17.36 -34.99 -42.33
C MET A 598 -17.37 -33.58 -41.74
N GLU A 599 -16.32 -32.82 -42.01
CA GLU A 599 -16.24 -31.40 -41.67
C GLU A 599 -16.56 -30.55 -42.90
N MET A 600 -17.29 -29.46 -42.69
CA MET A 600 -17.73 -28.54 -43.74
C MET A 600 -17.47 -27.09 -43.35
N LEU A 601 -17.03 -26.29 -44.31
CA LEU A 601 -17.09 -24.83 -44.25
C LEU A 601 -18.04 -24.34 -45.32
N VAL A 602 -19.16 -23.78 -44.87
CA VAL A 602 -20.26 -23.31 -45.72
C VAL A 602 -20.27 -21.79 -45.73
N ASP A 603 -20.28 -21.18 -46.91
CA ASP A 603 -20.58 -19.75 -47.05
C ASP A 603 -22.09 -19.54 -46.97
N VAL A 604 -22.55 -18.81 -45.95
CA VAL A 604 -23.96 -18.49 -45.73
C VAL A 604 -24.13 -16.97 -45.90
N PRO A 605 -24.64 -16.50 -47.04
CA PRO A 605 -24.60 -15.08 -47.42
C PRO A 605 -25.69 -14.22 -46.77
N GLU A 606 -26.64 -14.83 -46.06
CA GLU A 606 -27.82 -14.19 -45.46
C GLU A 606 -27.89 -14.46 -43.95
N GLU A 607 -28.30 -13.48 -43.15
CA GLU A 607 -28.57 -13.68 -41.74
C GLU A 607 -29.69 -14.72 -41.56
N LYS A 608 -29.37 -15.76 -40.79
CA LYS A 608 -30.30 -16.83 -40.42
C LYS A 608 -30.30 -17.01 -38.94
N SER A 609 -31.51 -17.06 -38.40
CA SER A 609 -31.76 -17.41 -37.01
C SER A 609 -32.42 -18.78 -36.90
N ASN A 610 -32.14 -19.67 -37.87
CA ASN A 610 -32.60 -21.04 -37.85
C ASN A 610 -31.60 -22.05 -38.43
N ALA A 611 -31.63 -23.26 -37.89
CA ALA A 611 -30.89 -24.41 -38.37
C ALA A 611 -31.83 -25.60 -38.46
N SER A 612 -32.03 -26.11 -39.68
CA SER A 612 -32.94 -27.22 -39.97
C SER A 612 -32.18 -28.49 -40.31
N PHE A 613 -32.66 -29.60 -39.78
CA PHE A 613 -32.12 -30.94 -39.99
C PHE A 613 -33.25 -31.87 -40.45
N THR A 614 -33.09 -32.53 -41.60
CA THR A 614 -34.14 -33.38 -42.19
C THR A 614 -33.77 -34.85 -42.07
N MET A 615 -34.67 -35.64 -41.48
CA MET A 615 -34.48 -37.09 -41.38
C MET A 615 -34.75 -37.78 -42.71
N ARG A 616 -33.76 -38.54 -43.20
CA ARG A 616 -33.87 -39.31 -44.44
C ARG A 616 -33.71 -40.82 -44.24
N LEU A 617 -33.19 -41.21 -43.08
CA LEU A 617 -32.84 -42.57 -42.71
C LEU A 617 -33.43 -42.87 -41.35
N ASP A 618 -33.69 -44.15 -41.09
CA ASP A 618 -34.05 -44.60 -39.76
C ASP A 618 -32.85 -44.35 -38.83
N THR A 619 -33.08 -43.71 -37.69
CA THR A 619 -32.01 -43.27 -36.80
C THR A 619 -32.42 -43.41 -35.34
N ASP A 620 -31.56 -43.96 -34.48
CA ASP A 620 -31.89 -44.12 -33.06
C ASP A 620 -31.72 -42.81 -32.27
N LEU A 621 -30.70 -42.01 -32.59
CA LEU A 621 -30.40 -40.76 -31.90
C LEU A 621 -29.87 -39.69 -32.85
N VAL A 622 -30.48 -38.50 -32.80
CA VAL A 622 -29.92 -37.28 -33.39
C VAL A 622 -29.50 -36.34 -32.28
N SER A 623 -28.29 -35.77 -32.40
CA SER A 623 -27.74 -34.77 -31.50
C SER A 623 -27.31 -33.54 -32.29
N MET A 624 -27.54 -32.35 -31.74
CA MET A 624 -27.18 -31.09 -32.36
C MET A 624 -26.56 -30.17 -31.32
N TRP A 625 -25.42 -29.58 -31.68
CA TRP A 625 -24.73 -28.58 -30.88
C TRP A 625 -24.51 -27.32 -31.71
N MET A 626 -24.71 -26.16 -31.10
CA MET A 626 -24.58 -24.88 -31.77
C MET A 626 -23.80 -23.91 -30.89
N LEU A 627 -22.67 -23.39 -31.39
CA LEU A 627 -21.85 -22.39 -30.70
C LEU A 627 -22.13 -20.99 -31.26
N PHE A 628 -22.29 -20.02 -30.37
CA PHE A 628 -22.64 -18.64 -30.69
C PHE A 628 -21.51 -17.67 -30.34
N PRO A 629 -21.35 -16.58 -31.11
CA PRO A 629 -20.32 -15.56 -30.87
C PRO A 629 -20.52 -14.84 -29.53
N GLU A 630 -19.42 -14.58 -28.80
CA GLU A 630 -19.45 -13.84 -27.53
C GLU A 630 -19.95 -12.40 -27.68
N ASP A 631 -19.73 -11.78 -28.85
CA ASP A 631 -20.19 -10.44 -29.17
C ASP A 631 -21.67 -10.39 -29.62
N HIS A 632 -22.29 -11.54 -29.88
CA HIS A 632 -23.69 -11.63 -30.32
C HIS A 632 -24.37 -12.94 -29.85
N PRO A 633 -24.59 -13.12 -28.53
CA PRO A 633 -25.19 -14.33 -27.97
C PRO A 633 -26.66 -14.50 -28.39
N TYR A 634 -27.19 -15.72 -28.29
CA TYR A 634 -28.63 -15.95 -28.42
C TYR A 634 -29.35 -15.52 -27.14
N ARG A 635 -30.57 -15.01 -27.28
CA ARG A 635 -31.44 -14.62 -26.16
C ARG A 635 -32.46 -15.69 -25.81
N THR A 636 -33.16 -16.20 -26.81
CA THR A 636 -34.12 -17.31 -26.66
C THR A 636 -34.04 -18.23 -27.86
N TYR A 637 -34.46 -19.48 -27.68
CA TYR A 637 -34.60 -20.42 -28.78
C TYR A 637 -35.82 -21.33 -28.62
N SER A 638 -36.28 -21.89 -29.73
CA SER A 638 -37.36 -22.88 -29.80
C SER A 638 -36.97 -24.02 -30.72
N LEU A 639 -37.33 -25.24 -30.32
CA LEU A 639 -37.13 -26.45 -31.11
C LEU A 639 -38.46 -26.88 -31.72
N LEU A 640 -38.49 -27.02 -33.03
CA LEU A 640 -39.70 -27.32 -33.80
C LEU A 640 -39.53 -28.64 -34.56
N LYS A 641 -40.62 -29.38 -34.70
CA LYS A 641 -40.73 -30.57 -35.56
C LYS A 641 -41.91 -30.41 -36.50
N TYR A 642 -41.73 -30.76 -37.76
CA TYR A 642 -42.82 -30.82 -38.74
C TYR A 642 -42.53 -31.81 -39.86
N PRO A 643 -43.57 -32.38 -40.51
CA PRO A 643 -43.42 -33.14 -41.75
C PRO A 643 -42.70 -32.33 -42.84
N ALA A 644 -41.77 -32.95 -43.54
CA ALA A 644 -40.95 -32.28 -44.55
C ALA A 644 -41.79 -31.82 -45.76
N ASP A 645 -42.91 -32.48 -46.05
CA ASP A 645 -43.91 -32.04 -47.03
C ASP A 645 -44.77 -30.85 -46.56
N ARG A 646 -44.61 -30.43 -45.30
CA ARG A 646 -45.37 -29.35 -44.63
C ARG A 646 -46.89 -29.61 -44.59
N GLY A 647 -47.30 -30.88 -44.61
CA GLY A 647 -48.71 -31.28 -44.51
C GLY A 647 -49.36 -30.94 -43.16
N GLU A 648 -48.57 -30.80 -42.10
CA GLU A 648 -49.02 -30.48 -40.74
C GLU A 648 -48.27 -29.26 -40.17
N PRO A 649 -48.89 -28.49 -39.24
CA PRO A 649 -48.26 -27.34 -38.62
C PRO A 649 -47.08 -27.76 -37.71
N PRO A 650 -46.07 -26.90 -37.52
CA PRO A 650 -44.95 -27.17 -36.62
C PRO A 650 -45.36 -27.40 -35.16
N GLU A 651 -44.83 -28.46 -34.57
CA GLU A 651 -44.97 -28.81 -33.16
C GLU A 651 -43.72 -28.42 -32.36
N ILE A 652 -43.88 -27.83 -31.17
CA ILE A 652 -42.75 -27.52 -30.29
C ILE A 652 -42.27 -28.81 -29.62
N LEU A 653 -41.00 -29.15 -29.81
CA LEU A 653 -40.36 -30.29 -29.19
C LEU A 653 -39.95 -30.00 -27.75
N LYS A 654 -40.24 -30.94 -26.85
CA LYS A 654 -39.57 -31.04 -25.55
C LYS A 654 -38.43 -32.03 -25.68
N SER A 655 -37.18 -31.55 -25.80
CA SER A 655 -36.02 -32.43 -25.91
C SER A 655 -35.73 -33.15 -24.59
N ARG A 656 -35.01 -34.27 -24.65
CA ARG A 656 -34.62 -35.04 -23.46
C ARG A 656 -33.46 -34.39 -22.69
N PHE A 657 -32.61 -33.67 -23.40
CA PHE A 657 -31.48 -32.90 -22.88
C PHE A 657 -31.50 -31.51 -23.51
N MET A 658 -31.47 -30.49 -22.67
CA MET A 658 -31.15 -29.11 -23.06
C MET A 658 -30.00 -28.67 -22.16
N ILE A 659 -28.89 -28.26 -22.75
CA ILE A 659 -27.85 -27.54 -22.02
C ILE A 659 -28.06 -26.06 -22.31
N ASP A 660 -28.39 -25.29 -21.28
CA ASP A 660 -28.52 -23.84 -21.34
C ASP A 660 -27.31 -23.25 -20.59
N HIS A 661 -26.37 -22.69 -21.34
CA HIS A 661 -25.22 -22.01 -20.75
C HIS A 661 -25.64 -20.59 -20.34
N PRO A 662 -25.33 -20.11 -19.12
CA PRO A 662 -25.88 -18.87 -18.55
C PRO A 662 -25.59 -17.57 -19.32
N TYR A 663 -24.82 -17.63 -20.40
CA TYR A 663 -24.41 -16.48 -21.21
C TYR A 663 -24.89 -16.53 -22.67
N GLY A 664 -25.75 -17.47 -23.08
CA GLY A 664 -26.31 -17.48 -24.45
C GLY A 664 -25.31 -17.89 -25.54
N ASN A 665 -24.27 -18.66 -25.20
CA ASN A 665 -23.15 -18.99 -26.09
C ASN A 665 -23.16 -20.42 -26.66
N LEU A 666 -24.01 -21.31 -26.14
CA LEU A 666 -24.08 -22.72 -26.55
C LEU A 666 -25.51 -23.25 -26.45
N ILE A 667 -26.01 -23.88 -27.53
CA ILE A 667 -27.24 -24.67 -27.52
C ILE A 667 -26.88 -26.13 -27.79
N GLY A 668 -27.38 -27.05 -26.97
CA GLY A 668 -27.27 -28.50 -27.22
C GLY A 668 -28.63 -29.18 -27.05
N TRP A 669 -29.04 -30.00 -28.03
CA TRP A 669 -30.28 -30.78 -27.96
C TRP A 669 -30.16 -32.14 -28.65
N SER A 670 -30.98 -33.11 -28.21
CA SER A 670 -31.06 -34.43 -28.83
C SER A 670 -32.48 -34.99 -28.90
N VAL A 671 -32.71 -35.83 -29.90
CA VAL A 671 -33.99 -36.50 -30.18
C VAL A 671 -33.75 -38.00 -30.35
N VAL A 672 -34.51 -38.80 -29.61
CA VAL A 672 -34.49 -40.28 -29.70
C VAL A 672 -35.54 -40.73 -30.71
N ASN A 673 -35.18 -41.68 -31.57
CA ASN A 673 -36.00 -42.27 -32.63
C ASN A 673 -36.73 -41.21 -33.46
N PRO A 674 -36.01 -40.24 -34.07
CA PRO A 674 -36.63 -39.24 -34.90
C PRO A 674 -37.36 -39.86 -36.11
N GLN A 675 -38.50 -39.27 -36.46
CA GLN A 675 -39.35 -39.79 -37.53
C GLN A 675 -38.76 -39.43 -38.91
N ILE A 676 -38.67 -40.42 -39.79
CA ILE A 676 -38.25 -40.25 -41.19
C ILE A 676 -39.17 -39.24 -41.89
N ASN A 677 -38.63 -38.46 -42.82
CA ASN A 677 -39.32 -37.39 -43.55
C ASN A 677 -39.86 -36.26 -42.67
N ASN A 678 -39.35 -36.10 -41.44
CA ASN A 678 -39.60 -34.90 -40.64
C ASN A 678 -38.38 -33.99 -40.61
N VAL A 679 -38.66 -32.70 -40.45
CA VAL A 679 -37.67 -31.65 -40.22
C VAL A 679 -37.66 -31.30 -38.75
N TYR A 680 -36.45 -31.26 -38.19
CA TYR A 680 -36.13 -30.81 -36.84
C TYR A 680 -35.42 -29.46 -36.98
N GLU A 681 -36.03 -28.39 -36.49
CA GLU A 681 -35.56 -27.02 -36.68
C GLU A 681 -35.32 -26.35 -35.34
N CYS A 682 -34.10 -25.85 -35.12
CA CYS A 682 -33.79 -24.93 -34.03
C CYS A 682 -33.93 -23.50 -34.55
N ARG A 683 -34.77 -22.68 -33.90
CA ARG A 683 -34.90 -21.24 -34.17
C ARG A 683 -34.45 -20.46 -32.96
N TRP A 684 -33.63 -19.44 -33.15
CA TRP A 684 -33.16 -18.56 -32.08
C TRP A 684 -33.41 -17.10 -32.41
N GLU A 685 -33.30 -16.25 -31.39
CA GLU A 685 -33.29 -14.79 -31.54
C GLU A 685 -31.98 -14.27 -30.94
N TYR A 686 -31.36 -13.31 -31.63
CA TYR A 686 -30.21 -12.57 -31.13
C TYR A 686 -30.67 -11.41 -30.22
N GLU A 687 -29.78 -10.90 -29.36
CA GLU A 687 -30.03 -9.73 -28.50
C GLU A 687 -30.23 -8.42 -29.28
#